data_AF-A0A7I9YLF0-F1
#
_entry.id   AF-A0A7I9YLF0-F1
#
_cell.length_a   1.000
_cell.length_b   1.000
_cell.length_c   1.000
_cell.angle_alpha   90.00
_cell.angle_beta   90.00
_cell.angle_gamma   90.00
#
_symmetry.space_group_name_H-M   'P 1'
#
loop_
_entity.id
_entity.type
_entity.pdbx_description
1 polymer ?
#
loop_
_entity_poly.entity_id
_entity_poly.type
_entity_poly.pdbx_seq_one_letter_code
_entity_poly.pdbx_strand_id
1 'polypeptide(L)'
;MSFVVLPPEINSALMFGGAGSGPMLAAATAWRGLAEELNAAMTAFESVTSGLVGGPWQGPAAEAMAATAVRYAGWLSAVATQTEVAASQAKAAAAAFEAAQSATVHPWLVAANRSELVAMVRSNLFGFNAPAIAAIEGVYEQMWAQDAAAMFGYHAGVSAAAEQLIPWQEALRTLPVFNIGANLGLGNIGDWNVGGGNFGTFNFGAGNSGPGGGVGNLGLGNYGSFNFGAGNGNAAMVADGLNFPGAARFNFGTGNIGEFNFGIGNVGTGNIGLGNGNLAGVLAANPAASLYNVGAGNRGSYNFGIGNFGVNNVDLGNVGSNNIGIGLNGNNQIGIGGFSFSASSWNLGFGNDGSFNIGLGNTGNGNFGLANTGNGNIGIGLTGDNQIGFGGFNSGSGNTGFFNSGTDNSGFFNSGSRNVGFANTGSTNFGAINSGDFNTGIGNSGNANTGYWNAGSFNTGSFNAGSTNMGTANAGNGNLGAINSGGTELFGHNVGFLNSGNHNVGSFNAGFGNVGWSNAGVGNTGAFNAGGNNTNPVFGPGVAAQAGNTGFFNTGFTNTGLFNSGNTNTGFLNAGNVNTGVGGAGSYSGNSGFGNAGTGNSGFFNTSNFNSGFANIAGGGYNSGVGNSGAGANNVGFFNSSSTGTDTGFFNMGGEGFRVGALNTGRHDIGFFNSGYYNTGFWNSGQHSSGIGNSVPGSGSGFGNSGDGDSGAFNTRPRQSGFFGFF
;
A
#
# COMPACT_ATOMS: atom_id res chain seq x y z
N MET A 1 120.99 -8.96 30.47
CA MET A 1 122.17 -9.83 30.68
C MET A 1 123.13 -9.11 31.62
N SER A 2 123.87 -9.82 32.49
CA SER A 2 124.89 -9.18 33.34
C SER A 2 126.26 -9.29 32.67
N PHE A 3 126.71 -8.24 32.01
CA PHE A 3 128.00 -8.23 31.30
C PHE A 3 129.20 -8.04 32.26
N VAL A 4 128.94 -7.64 33.51
CA VAL A 4 129.95 -7.45 34.57
C VAL A 4 130.62 -8.76 34.99
N VAL A 5 129.96 -9.91 34.84
CA VAL A 5 130.54 -11.20 35.25
C VAL A 5 131.48 -11.81 34.20
N LEU A 6 131.56 -11.21 33.01
CA LEU A 6 132.43 -11.67 31.94
C LEU A 6 133.74 -10.87 31.96
N PRO A 7 134.91 -11.53 31.92
CA PRO A 7 136.20 -10.83 31.91
C PRO A 7 136.36 -10.02 30.60
N PRO A 8 137.24 -9.01 30.58
CA PRO A 8 137.41 -8.13 29.43
C PRO A 8 137.77 -8.88 28.14
N GLU A 9 138.51 -10.00 28.20
CA GLU A 9 138.80 -10.81 27.02
C GLU A 9 137.53 -11.27 26.29
N ILE A 10 136.45 -11.56 27.02
CA ILE A 10 135.21 -12.08 26.46
C ILE A 10 134.32 -10.94 25.97
N ASN A 11 134.11 -9.89 26.76
CA ASN A 11 133.28 -8.75 26.34
C ASN A 11 133.89 -8.04 25.12
N SER A 12 135.20 -7.76 25.15
CA SER A 12 135.95 -7.24 24.01
C SER A 12 135.82 -8.19 22.80
N ALA A 13 136.09 -9.48 22.95
CA ALA A 13 136.03 -10.41 21.81
C ALA A 13 134.64 -10.52 21.19
N LEU A 14 133.57 -10.49 22.00
CA LEU A 14 132.19 -10.55 21.50
C LEU A 14 131.80 -9.28 20.72
N MET A 15 132.22 -8.11 21.19
CA MET A 15 131.92 -6.84 20.53
C MET A 15 132.71 -6.65 19.22
N PHE A 16 133.95 -7.15 19.17
CA PHE A 16 134.81 -7.01 17.98
C PHE A 16 134.77 -8.22 17.02
N GLY A 17 134.24 -9.37 17.44
CA GLY A 17 134.24 -10.60 16.64
C GLY A 17 133.11 -10.73 15.59
N GLY A 18 132.17 -9.78 15.56
CA GLY A 18 131.00 -9.82 14.67
C GLY A 18 131.16 -9.10 13.34
N ALA A 19 130.18 -9.25 12.44
CA ALA A 19 130.14 -8.63 11.11
C ALA A 19 129.89 -7.09 11.11
N GLY A 20 129.78 -6.47 12.28
CA GLY A 20 129.51 -5.04 12.45
C GLY A 20 128.05 -4.63 12.19
N SER A 21 127.82 -3.32 12.08
CA SER A 21 126.49 -2.70 11.88
C SER A 21 125.94 -2.80 10.44
N GLY A 22 126.80 -3.13 9.47
CA GLY A 22 126.48 -3.14 8.03
C GLY A 22 125.19 -3.89 7.64
N PRO A 23 124.97 -5.14 8.10
CA PRO A 23 123.75 -5.88 7.80
C PRO A 23 122.46 -5.18 8.27
N MET A 24 122.49 -4.51 9.43
CA MET A 24 121.32 -3.82 9.98
C MET A 24 121.02 -2.51 9.22
N LEU A 25 122.06 -1.78 8.78
CA LEU A 25 121.90 -0.61 7.91
C LEU A 25 121.36 -0.98 6.52
N ALA A 26 121.77 -2.14 5.99
CA ALA A 26 121.20 -2.69 4.75
C ALA A 26 119.71 -3.02 4.93
N ALA A 27 119.33 -3.66 6.03
CA ALA A 27 117.92 -3.93 6.36
C ALA A 27 117.10 -2.63 6.48
N ALA A 28 117.65 -1.59 7.13
CA ALA A 28 117.00 -0.28 7.22
C ALA A 28 116.76 0.37 5.85
N THR A 29 117.65 0.13 4.89
CA THR A 29 117.49 0.64 3.52
C THR A 29 116.43 -0.16 2.75
N ALA A 30 116.41 -1.49 2.91
CA ALA A 30 115.41 -2.35 2.28
C ALA A 30 113.98 -2.03 2.76
N TRP A 31 113.77 -1.83 4.07
CA TRP A 31 112.46 -1.46 4.60
C TRP A 31 111.94 -0.12 4.07
N ARG A 32 112.84 0.85 3.84
CA ARG A 32 112.48 2.14 3.23
C ARG A 32 112.07 1.98 1.77
N GLY A 33 112.81 1.19 1.00
CA GLY A 33 112.45 0.89 -0.40
C GLY A 33 111.07 0.24 -0.52
N LEU A 34 110.72 -0.67 0.40
CA LEU A 34 109.39 -1.28 0.43
C LEU A 34 108.28 -0.25 0.69
N ALA A 35 108.49 0.72 1.59
CA ALA A 35 107.52 1.78 1.87
C ALA A 35 107.26 2.66 0.63
N GLU A 36 108.30 2.95 -0.14
CA GLU A 36 108.21 3.72 -1.39
C GLU A 36 107.41 2.95 -2.46
N GLU A 37 107.68 1.65 -2.64
CA GLU A 37 106.95 0.81 -3.61
C GLU A 37 105.45 0.69 -3.28
N LEU A 38 105.10 0.53 -2.01
CA LEU A 38 103.71 0.41 -1.58
C LEU A 38 102.90 1.69 -1.84
N ASN A 39 103.51 2.86 -1.63
CA ASN A 39 102.87 4.15 -1.95
C ASN A 39 102.68 4.34 -3.46
N ALA A 40 103.65 3.91 -4.27
CA ALA A 40 103.51 3.94 -5.73
C ALA A 40 102.39 3.01 -6.21
N ALA A 41 102.29 1.80 -5.64
CA ALA A 41 101.25 0.82 -5.97
C ALA A 41 99.84 1.34 -5.67
N MET A 42 99.66 2.00 -4.52
CA MET A 42 98.39 2.66 -4.16
C MET A 42 97.97 3.69 -5.21
N THR A 43 98.89 4.59 -5.59
CA THR A 43 98.64 5.67 -6.56
C THR A 43 98.25 5.11 -7.94
N ALA A 44 98.92 4.04 -8.38
CA ALA A 44 98.60 3.38 -9.65
C ALA A 44 97.21 2.71 -9.63
N PHE A 45 96.84 2.09 -8.51
CA PHE A 45 95.54 1.43 -8.36
C PHE A 45 94.37 2.43 -8.38
N GLU A 46 94.49 3.57 -7.71
CA GLU A 46 93.48 4.64 -7.75
C GLU A 46 93.29 5.21 -9.16
N SER A 47 94.39 5.36 -9.91
CA SER A 47 94.34 5.83 -11.30
C SER A 47 93.48 4.92 -12.18
N VAL A 48 93.69 3.59 -12.11
CA VAL A 48 92.93 2.61 -12.91
C VAL A 48 91.44 2.60 -12.54
N THR A 49 91.13 2.72 -11.25
CA THR A 49 89.77 2.51 -10.74
C THR A 49 88.87 3.74 -10.89
N SER A 50 89.44 4.93 -11.13
CA SER A 50 88.69 6.17 -11.39
C SER A 50 87.76 6.11 -12.62
N GLY A 51 88.06 5.27 -13.61
CA GLY A 51 87.28 5.13 -14.85
C GLY A 51 85.95 4.38 -14.71
N LEU A 52 85.69 3.74 -13.57
CA LEU A 52 84.49 2.90 -13.35
C LEU A 52 83.19 3.72 -13.28
N VAL A 53 83.25 4.99 -12.85
CA VAL A 53 82.07 5.85 -12.68
C VAL A 53 81.92 6.85 -13.83
N GLY A 54 82.97 7.07 -14.62
CA GLY A 54 82.99 8.03 -15.75
C GLY A 54 83.04 7.38 -17.15
N GLY A 55 83.09 6.05 -17.24
CA GLY A 55 83.31 5.32 -18.48
C GLY A 55 82.04 4.98 -19.29
N PRO A 56 82.21 4.29 -20.44
CA PRO A 56 81.09 3.88 -21.30
C PRO A 56 80.24 2.73 -20.72
N TRP A 57 80.75 2.00 -19.71
CA TRP A 57 79.99 0.97 -19.01
C TRP A 57 79.35 1.56 -17.75
N GLN A 58 78.17 2.16 -17.91
CA GLN A 58 77.41 2.75 -16.81
C GLN A 58 76.28 1.82 -16.37
N GLY A 59 76.02 1.80 -15.06
CA GLY A 59 74.90 1.09 -14.47
C GLY A 59 75.23 0.43 -13.14
N PRO A 60 74.26 -0.29 -12.57
CA PRO A 60 74.35 -0.94 -11.26
C PRO A 60 75.62 -1.74 -10.97
N ALA A 61 76.14 -2.45 -11.97
CA ALA A 61 77.32 -3.28 -11.83
C ALA A 61 78.62 -2.45 -11.73
N ALA A 62 78.70 -1.35 -12.49
CA ALA A 62 79.88 -0.48 -12.50
C ALA A 62 80.00 0.33 -11.19
N GLU A 63 78.88 0.82 -10.66
CA GLU A 63 78.82 1.49 -9.36
C GLU A 63 79.22 0.57 -8.20
N ALA A 64 78.76 -0.68 -8.21
CA ALA A 64 79.14 -1.68 -7.20
C ALA A 64 80.65 -1.99 -7.21
N MET A 65 81.27 -2.04 -8.40
CA MET A 65 82.71 -2.28 -8.54
C MET A 65 83.53 -1.08 -8.03
N ALA A 66 83.10 0.15 -8.34
CA ALA A 66 83.77 1.37 -7.88
C ALA A 66 83.79 1.49 -6.34
N ALA A 67 82.67 1.16 -5.67
CA ALA A 67 82.58 1.17 -4.22
C ALA A 67 83.52 0.16 -3.53
N THR A 68 83.85 -0.94 -4.21
CA THR A 68 84.77 -1.97 -3.69
C THR A 68 86.23 -1.55 -3.86
N ALA A 69 86.57 -0.91 -4.99
CA ALA A 69 87.93 -0.45 -5.29
C ALA A 69 88.48 0.52 -4.21
N VAL A 70 87.67 1.49 -3.78
CA VAL A 70 88.06 2.48 -2.75
C VAL A 70 88.57 1.82 -1.45
N ARG A 71 88.07 0.62 -1.10
CA ARG A 71 88.49 -0.08 0.13
C ARG A 71 89.93 -0.60 0.06
N TYR A 72 90.36 -1.07 -1.10
CA TYR A 72 91.69 -1.67 -1.28
C TYR A 72 92.80 -0.61 -1.32
N ALA A 73 92.53 0.56 -1.90
CA ALA A 73 93.47 1.69 -1.89
C ALA A 73 93.82 2.15 -0.46
N GLY A 74 92.80 2.25 0.42
CA GLY A 74 93.01 2.62 1.83
C GLY A 74 93.88 1.64 2.62
N TRP A 75 93.86 0.34 2.27
CA TRP A 75 94.71 -0.67 2.90
C TRP A 75 96.20 -0.48 2.53
N LEU A 76 96.50 -0.24 1.24
CA LEU A 76 97.87 -0.05 0.75
C LEU A 76 98.58 1.13 1.45
N SER A 77 97.86 2.23 1.68
CA SER A 77 98.37 3.43 2.38
C SER A 77 98.84 3.13 3.81
N ALA A 78 98.04 2.37 4.57
CA ALA A 78 98.35 2.05 5.96
C ALA A 78 99.59 1.14 6.07
N VAL A 79 99.73 0.18 5.16
CA VAL A 79 100.89 -0.73 5.15
C VAL A 79 102.17 0.03 4.82
N ALA A 80 102.14 0.95 3.86
CA ALA A 80 103.30 1.76 3.46
C ALA A 80 103.85 2.62 4.62
N THR A 81 102.96 3.18 5.45
CA THR A 81 103.35 4.02 6.59
C THR A 81 104.09 3.20 7.65
N GLN A 82 103.61 1.99 7.95
CA GLN A 82 104.20 1.14 8.97
C GLN A 82 105.58 0.59 8.57
N THR A 83 105.79 0.32 7.28
CA THR A 83 107.11 -0.10 6.76
C THR A 83 108.19 0.98 6.92
N GLU A 84 107.82 2.27 6.82
CA GLU A 84 108.73 3.39 7.02
C GLU A 84 109.23 3.47 8.47
N VAL A 85 108.35 3.22 9.44
CA VAL A 85 108.71 3.16 10.87
C VAL A 85 109.74 2.06 11.12
N ALA A 86 109.57 0.87 10.52
CA ALA A 86 110.53 -0.23 10.64
C ALA A 86 111.94 0.13 10.16
N ALA A 87 112.05 0.85 9.03
CA ALA A 87 113.31 1.33 8.50
C ALA A 87 114.05 2.26 9.47
N SER A 88 113.32 3.17 10.13
CA SER A 88 113.89 4.13 11.07
C SER A 88 114.50 3.46 12.31
N GLN A 89 113.83 2.45 12.86
CA GLN A 89 114.27 1.78 14.09
C GLN A 89 115.47 0.85 13.87
N ALA A 90 115.54 0.17 12.72
CA ALA A 90 116.72 -0.63 12.36
C ALA A 90 117.99 0.24 12.31
N LYS A 91 117.90 1.48 11.79
CA LYS A 91 119.02 2.42 11.78
C LYS A 91 119.45 2.84 13.18
N ALA A 92 118.51 3.04 14.10
CA ALA A 92 118.80 3.38 15.50
C ALA A 92 119.56 2.26 16.23
N ALA A 93 119.16 1.00 16.01
CA ALA A 93 119.83 -0.17 16.60
C ALA A 93 121.29 -0.32 16.11
N ALA A 94 121.54 -0.06 14.82
CA ALA A 94 122.88 -0.08 14.24
C ALA A 94 123.80 0.99 14.87
N ALA A 95 123.30 2.20 15.08
CA ALA A 95 124.07 3.28 15.73
C ALA A 95 124.42 2.94 17.19
N ALA A 96 123.53 2.27 17.93
CA ALA A 96 123.80 1.82 19.29
C ALA A 96 124.96 0.80 19.35
N PHE A 97 125.06 -0.09 18.36
CA PHE A 97 126.17 -1.04 18.25
C PHE A 97 127.51 -0.35 18.02
N GLU A 98 127.58 0.59 17.07
CA GLU A 98 128.81 1.32 16.75
C GLU A 98 129.33 2.11 17.95
N ALA A 99 128.43 2.76 18.69
CA ALA A 99 128.76 3.46 19.93
C ALA A 99 129.39 2.51 20.96
N ALA A 100 128.80 1.33 21.17
CA ALA A 100 129.30 0.34 22.11
C ALA A 100 130.65 -0.25 21.69
N GLN A 101 130.82 -0.54 20.40
CA GLN A 101 132.08 -1.04 19.86
C GLN A 101 133.22 -0.04 20.06
N SER A 102 132.96 1.26 19.87
CA SER A 102 133.97 2.30 20.09
C SER A 102 134.40 2.47 21.56
N ALA A 103 133.49 2.18 22.50
CA ALA A 103 133.73 2.35 23.93
C ALA A 103 134.38 1.12 24.58
N THR A 104 134.33 -0.04 23.92
CA THR A 104 134.88 -1.31 24.42
C THR A 104 136.40 -1.34 24.23
N VAL A 105 137.13 -1.88 25.20
CA VAL A 105 138.58 -2.06 25.14
C VAL A 105 138.94 -2.99 23.98
N HIS A 106 140.03 -2.71 23.27
CA HIS A 106 140.44 -3.55 22.16
C HIS A 106 141.10 -4.86 22.67
N PRO A 107 140.78 -6.05 22.13
CA PRO A 107 141.32 -7.33 22.63
C PRO A 107 142.85 -7.41 22.72
N TRP A 108 143.57 -6.74 21.81
CA TRP A 108 145.04 -6.69 21.86
C TRP A 108 145.58 -6.02 23.12
N LEU A 109 144.92 -4.98 23.66
CA LEU A 109 145.36 -4.31 24.90
C LEU A 109 145.26 -5.27 26.09
N VAL A 110 144.17 -6.03 26.13
CA VAL A 110 143.95 -7.05 27.16
C VAL A 110 145.02 -8.15 27.07
N ALA A 111 145.30 -8.64 25.86
CA ALA A 111 146.34 -9.66 25.63
C ALA A 111 147.75 -9.17 25.95
N ALA A 112 148.08 -7.92 25.58
CA ALA A 112 149.36 -7.29 25.89
C ALA A 112 149.59 -7.22 27.40
N ASN A 113 148.59 -6.75 28.16
CA ASN A 113 148.63 -6.70 29.62
C ASN A 113 148.89 -8.09 30.23
N ARG A 114 148.18 -9.14 29.77
CA ARG A 114 148.39 -10.51 30.25
C ARG A 114 149.78 -11.06 29.89
N SER A 115 150.33 -10.73 28.74
CA SER A 115 151.68 -11.16 28.35
C SER A 115 152.77 -10.51 29.21
N GLU A 116 152.59 -9.22 29.55
CA GLU A 116 153.50 -8.47 30.41
C GLU A 116 153.47 -9.01 31.84
N LEU A 117 152.27 -9.34 32.35
CA LEU A 117 152.09 -10.01 33.63
C LEU A 117 152.92 -11.30 33.72
N VAL A 118 152.80 -12.19 32.72
CA VAL A 118 153.53 -13.46 32.70
C VAL A 118 155.04 -13.25 32.65
N ALA A 119 155.53 -12.26 31.89
CA ALA A 119 156.95 -11.93 31.82
C ALA A 119 157.50 -11.44 33.17
N MET A 120 156.75 -10.56 33.86
CA MET A 120 157.13 -10.04 35.17
C MET A 120 157.10 -11.13 36.25
N VAL A 121 156.12 -12.04 36.20
CA VAL A 121 156.04 -13.19 37.11
C VAL A 121 157.22 -14.14 36.91
N ARG A 122 157.57 -14.49 35.66
CA ARG A 122 158.68 -15.40 35.36
C ARG A 122 160.05 -14.89 35.82
N SER A 123 160.25 -13.57 35.80
CA SER A 123 161.49 -12.94 36.26
C SER A 123 161.54 -12.71 37.79
N ASN A 124 160.47 -13.06 38.52
CA ASN A 124 160.30 -12.72 39.93
C ASN A 124 160.82 -13.78 40.92
N LEU A 125 161.98 -14.39 40.66
CA LEU A 125 162.49 -15.51 41.48
C LEU A 125 162.72 -15.12 42.95
N PHE A 126 163.05 -13.85 43.22
CA PHE A 126 163.31 -13.33 44.57
C PHE A 126 162.22 -12.39 45.11
N GLY A 127 161.12 -12.20 44.38
CA GLY A 127 159.97 -11.40 44.84
C GLY A 127 160.04 -9.90 44.59
N PHE A 128 161.13 -9.35 44.03
CA PHE A 128 161.28 -7.90 43.82
C PHE A 128 160.30 -7.28 42.81
N ASN A 129 159.76 -8.04 41.87
CA ASN A 129 158.82 -7.54 40.85
C ASN A 129 157.36 -7.50 41.34
N ALA A 130 157.08 -7.84 42.60
CA ALA A 130 155.70 -7.90 43.12
C ALA A 130 154.88 -6.58 42.97
N PRO A 131 155.43 -5.36 43.20
CA PRO A 131 154.67 -4.12 42.98
C PRO A 131 154.28 -3.87 41.52
N ALA A 132 155.15 -4.25 40.57
CA ALA A 132 154.88 -4.10 39.14
C ALA A 132 153.78 -5.07 38.67
N ILE A 133 153.78 -6.31 39.17
CA ILE A 133 152.74 -7.30 38.91
C ILE A 133 151.36 -6.78 39.37
N ALA A 134 151.27 -6.19 40.57
CA ALA A 134 150.02 -5.63 41.07
C ALA A 134 149.50 -4.44 40.24
N ALA A 135 150.39 -3.59 39.72
CA ALA A 135 149.99 -2.49 38.83
C ALA A 135 149.42 -3.00 37.50
N ILE A 136 150.01 -4.06 36.93
CA ILE A 136 149.54 -4.69 35.69
C ILE A 136 148.14 -5.30 35.90
N GLU A 137 147.92 -6.04 37.01
CA GLU A 137 146.57 -6.55 37.36
C GLU A 137 145.56 -5.42 37.60
N GLY A 138 145.98 -4.28 38.18
CA GLY A 138 145.12 -3.11 38.36
C GLY A 138 144.63 -2.51 37.03
N VAL A 139 145.48 -2.49 36.00
CA VAL A 139 145.07 -2.05 34.65
C VAL A 139 144.10 -3.04 34.01
N TYR A 140 144.24 -4.34 34.28
CA TYR A 140 143.32 -5.36 33.80
C TYR A 140 141.89 -5.17 34.33
N GLU A 141 141.74 -4.89 35.62
CA GLU A 141 140.43 -4.61 36.24
C GLU A 141 139.76 -3.34 35.69
N GLN A 142 140.54 -2.31 35.33
CA GLN A 142 140.00 -1.12 34.65
C GLN A 142 139.45 -1.45 33.26
N MET A 143 140.16 -2.31 32.52
CA MET A 143 139.69 -2.78 31.22
C MET A 143 138.38 -3.57 31.36
N TRP A 144 138.24 -4.38 32.41
CA TRP A 144 136.98 -5.07 32.73
C TRP A 144 135.82 -4.08 32.93
N ALA A 145 136.01 -3.09 33.80
CA ALA A 145 134.95 -2.14 34.14
C ALA A 145 134.46 -1.33 32.92
N GLN A 146 135.37 -0.93 32.03
CA GLN A 146 135.04 -0.19 30.81
C GLN A 146 134.19 -1.02 29.84
N ASP A 147 134.58 -2.27 29.59
CA ASP A 147 133.84 -3.19 28.73
C ASP A 147 132.42 -3.44 29.23
N ALA A 148 132.27 -3.64 30.55
CA ALA A 148 130.96 -3.84 31.14
C ALA A 148 130.03 -2.62 30.95
N ALA A 149 130.57 -1.40 31.09
CA ALA A 149 129.80 -0.17 30.89
C ALA A 149 129.35 0.02 29.43
N ALA A 150 130.24 -0.27 28.46
CA ALA A 150 129.91 -0.20 27.04
C ALA A 150 128.74 -1.14 26.67
N MET A 151 128.76 -2.38 27.20
CA MET A 151 127.69 -3.36 26.96
C MET A 151 126.34 -2.97 27.58
N PHE A 152 126.32 -2.27 28.72
CA PHE A 152 125.08 -1.74 29.27
C PHE A 152 124.46 -0.65 28.39
N GLY A 153 125.29 0.27 27.90
CA GLY A 153 124.84 1.31 26.96
C GLY A 153 124.23 0.72 25.70
N TYR A 154 124.83 -0.34 25.16
CA TYR A 154 124.32 -1.05 23.98
C TYR A 154 122.91 -1.61 24.19
N HIS A 155 122.71 -2.35 25.28
CA HIS A 155 121.42 -2.98 25.59
C HIS A 155 120.29 -1.96 25.72
N ALA A 156 120.56 -0.84 26.39
CA ALA A 156 119.58 0.24 26.55
C ALA A 156 119.18 0.85 25.20
N GLY A 157 120.15 1.15 24.34
CA GLY A 157 119.88 1.73 23.02
C GLY A 157 119.07 0.84 22.09
N VAL A 158 119.38 -0.47 22.04
CA VAL A 158 118.65 -1.42 21.18
C VAL A 158 117.24 -1.69 21.69
N SER A 159 117.03 -1.73 23.01
CA SER A 159 115.70 -1.97 23.59
C SER A 159 114.72 -0.85 23.25
N ALA A 160 115.16 0.42 23.32
CA ALA A 160 114.33 1.57 22.97
C ALA A 160 113.89 1.59 21.49
N ALA A 161 114.77 1.14 20.59
CA ALA A 161 114.44 1.03 19.17
C ALA A 161 113.38 -0.05 18.89
N ALA A 162 113.40 -1.15 19.64
CA ALA A 162 112.44 -2.25 19.47
C ALA A 162 111.02 -1.87 19.91
N GLU A 163 110.85 -1.03 20.94
CA GLU A 163 109.54 -0.64 21.49
C GLU A 163 108.67 0.16 20.50
N GLN A 164 109.26 0.84 19.52
CA GLN A 164 108.52 1.67 18.56
C GLN A 164 107.86 0.87 17.42
N LEU A 165 108.02 -0.46 17.40
CA LEU A 165 107.48 -1.34 16.35
C LEU A 165 106.16 -1.99 16.81
N ILE A 166 105.01 -1.47 16.36
CA ILE A 166 103.68 -2.05 16.66
C ILE A 166 103.35 -3.27 15.77
N PRO A 167 102.53 -4.24 16.26
CA PRO A 167 102.08 -5.38 15.45
C PRO A 167 101.16 -4.99 14.29
N TRP A 168 101.31 -5.69 13.16
CA TRP A 168 100.55 -5.44 11.92
C TRP A 168 99.03 -5.57 12.05
N GLN A 169 98.55 -6.46 12.93
CA GLN A 169 97.12 -6.69 13.15
C GLN A 169 96.43 -5.49 13.79
N GLU A 170 97.15 -4.75 14.64
CA GLU A 170 96.64 -3.56 15.34
C GLU A 170 96.46 -2.39 14.35
N ALA A 171 97.44 -2.20 13.47
CA ALA A 171 97.46 -1.10 12.48
C ALA A 171 96.32 -1.18 11.44
N LEU A 172 95.80 -2.38 11.14
CA LEU A 172 94.76 -2.57 10.13
C LEU A 172 93.33 -2.33 10.63
N ARG A 173 93.09 -2.34 11.94
CA ARG A 173 91.74 -2.19 12.53
C ARG A 173 91.22 -0.74 12.52
N THR A 174 92.06 0.25 12.26
CA THR A 174 91.72 1.67 12.39
C THR A 174 91.25 2.33 11.09
N LEU A 175 91.01 1.56 10.01
CA LEU A 175 90.62 2.08 8.68
C LEU A 175 89.10 2.45 8.59
N PRO A 176 88.72 3.62 8.01
CA PRO A 176 87.34 4.12 7.98
C PRO A 176 86.29 3.38 7.10
N VAL A 177 86.66 2.38 6.28
CA VAL A 177 85.86 1.96 5.10
C VAL A 177 84.94 0.73 5.34
N PHE A 178 84.73 0.30 6.59
CA PHE A 178 83.92 -0.89 6.90
C PHE A 178 82.45 -0.59 7.32
N ASN A 179 81.94 0.63 7.10
CA ASN A 179 80.61 1.04 7.57
C ASN A 179 79.62 1.33 6.42
N ILE A 180 79.23 0.32 5.63
CA ILE A 180 78.17 0.44 4.59
C ILE A 180 77.11 -0.64 4.81
N GLY A 181 75.83 -0.24 4.72
CA GLY A 181 74.65 -1.05 5.03
C GLY A 181 74.57 -2.38 4.29
N ALA A 182 74.11 -3.43 4.97
CA ALA A 182 74.15 -4.79 4.47
C ALA A 182 73.25 -4.97 3.23
N ASN A 183 73.85 -5.34 2.09
CA ASN A 183 73.14 -5.81 0.91
C ASN A 183 73.34 -7.33 0.78
N LEU A 184 72.38 -8.11 1.29
CA LEU A 184 72.52 -9.55 1.55
C LEU A 184 71.72 -10.38 0.55
N GLY A 185 72.40 -11.22 -0.24
CA GLY A 185 71.82 -12.17 -1.20
C GLY A 185 72.14 -11.84 -2.67
N LEU A 186 71.74 -12.72 -3.59
CA LEU A 186 72.20 -12.68 -4.99
C LEU A 186 71.38 -11.72 -5.85
N GLY A 187 72.05 -10.92 -6.68
CA GLY A 187 71.41 -10.08 -7.71
C GLY A 187 70.72 -8.81 -7.19
N ASN A 188 71.02 -8.37 -5.96
CA ASN A 188 70.49 -7.11 -5.44
C ASN A 188 71.28 -5.91 -5.98
N ILE A 189 70.57 -4.84 -6.33
CA ILE A 189 71.11 -3.58 -6.86
C ILE A 189 70.65 -2.43 -5.97
N GLY A 190 71.59 -1.64 -5.42
CA GLY A 190 71.36 -0.56 -4.46
C GLY A 190 71.77 -0.91 -3.04
N ASP A 191 71.23 -0.22 -2.03
CA ASP A 191 71.64 -0.32 -0.61
C ASP A 191 70.58 -0.93 0.31
N TRP A 192 71.01 -1.57 1.40
CA TRP A 192 70.13 -2.12 2.45
C TRP A 192 69.09 -3.15 1.96
N ASN A 193 69.38 -3.89 0.89
CA ASN A 193 68.50 -4.93 0.38
C ASN A 193 68.82 -6.30 1.02
N VAL A 194 67.81 -7.10 1.32
CA VAL A 194 67.97 -8.44 1.92
C VAL A 194 67.11 -9.44 1.17
N GLY A 195 67.71 -10.53 0.69
CA GLY A 195 67.09 -11.52 -0.20
C GLY A 195 67.65 -11.44 -1.63
N GLY A 196 66.87 -11.74 -2.66
CA GLY A 196 67.42 -11.94 -4.03
C GLY A 196 66.72 -11.14 -5.13
N GLY A 197 67.50 -10.60 -6.06
CA GLY A 197 66.98 -9.91 -7.25
C GLY A 197 66.21 -8.62 -6.96
N ASN A 198 66.53 -7.93 -5.86
CA ASN A 198 65.91 -6.64 -5.53
C ASN A 198 66.62 -5.49 -6.25
N PHE A 199 65.88 -4.55 -6.81
CA PHE A 199 66.38 -3.27 -7.32
C PHE A 199 65.95 -2.16 -6.35
N GLY A 200 66.79 -1.17 -6.06
CA GLY A 200 66.47 -0.02 -5.21
C GLY A 200 67.04 -0.08 -3.79
N THR A 201 66.35 0.53 -2.81
CA THR A 201 66.85 0.62 -1.43
C THR A 201 65.87 0.08 -0.38
N PHE A 202 66.40 -0.48 0.71
CA PHE A 202 65.61 -1.01 1.84
C PHE A 202 64.58 -2.09 1.45
N ASN A 203 64.85 -2.88 0.42
CA ASN A 203 63.94 -3.95 -0.01
C ASN A 203 64.26 -5.27 0.68
N PHE A 204 63.26 -5.93 1.25
CA PHE A 204 63.39 -7.23 1.91
C PHE A 204 62.54 -8.28 1.20
N GLY A 205 63.13 -9.43 0.87
CA GLY A 205 62.49 -10.51 0.11
C GLY A 205 63.08 -10.65 -1.29
N ALA A 206 62.28 -10.98 -2.30
CA ALA A 206 62.80 -11.30 -3.62
C ALA A 206 62.05 -10.64 -4.77
N GLY A 207 62.78 -10.22 -5.81
CA GLY A 207 62.22 -9.67 -7.05
C GLY A 207 61.51 -8.33 -6.88
N ASN A 208 61.77 -7.59 -5.80
CA ASN A 208 61.17 -6.27 -5.60
C ASN A 208 61.89 -5.24 -6.47
N SER A 209 61.13 -4.40 -7.16
CA SER A 209 61.65 -3.39 -8.08
C SER A 209 60.66 -2.23 -8.20
N GLY A 210 60.94 -1.24 -9.03
CA GLY A 210 60.01 -0.16 -9.32
C GLY A 210 60.67 0.92 -10.19
N PRO A 211 59.92 1.96 -10.58
CA PRO A 211 60.50 3.11 -11.26
C PRO A 211 61.60 3.74 -10.40
N GLY A 212 62.82 3.83 -10.95
CA GLY A 212 63.98 4.38 -10.25
C GLY A 212 64.54 3.50 -9.12
N GLY A 213 64.26 2.19 -9.12
CA GLY A 213 64.72 1.28 -8.08
C GLY A 213 63.58 0.76 -7.23
N GLY A 214 62.67 1.62 -6.77
CA GLY A 214 61.70 1.25 -5.75
C GLY A 214 62.33 1.24 -4.35
N VAL A 215 61.55 1.61 -3.33
CA VAL A 215 62.06 1.80 -1.97
C VAL A 215 61.18 1.07 -0.98
N GLY A 216 61.77 0.37 -0.02
CA GLY A 216 61.07 -0.11 1.17
C GLY A 216 60.01 -1.18 0.90
N ASN A 217 60.18 -1.99 -0.15
CA ASN A 217 59.27 -3.10 -0.43
C ASN A 217 59.62 -4.32 0.44
N LEU A 218 58.60 -4.96 1.01
CA LEU A 218 58.74 -6.15 1.84
C LEU A 218 57.90 -7.30 1.25
N GLY A 219 58.56 -8.34 0.76
CA GLY A 219 57.94 -9.56 0.24
C GLY A 219 58.42 -9.93 -1.16
N LEU A 220 57.52 -10.38 -2.03
CA LEU A 220 57.86 -11.04 -3.30
C LEU A 220 57.33 -10.29 -4.52
N GLY A 221 58.19 -9.94 -5.47
CA GLY A 221 57.78 -9.47 -6.79
C GLY A 221 56.96 -8.18 -6.79
N ASN A 222 57.14 -7.30 -5.79
CA ASN A 222 56.44 -6.03 -5.76
C ASN A 222 57.10 -5.04 -6.75
N TYR A 223 56.29 -4.30 -7.50
CA TYR A 223 56.71 -3.28 -8.45
C TYR A 223 56.22 -1.89 -8.05
N GLY A 224 57.11 -1.07 -7.48
CA GLY A 224 56.85 0.27 -6.96
C GLY A 224 57.59 0.53 -5.65
N SER A 225 56.97 1.21 -4.69
CA SER A 225 57.60 1.55 -3.40
C SER A 225 56.67 1.33 -2.21
N PHE A 226 57.23 0.98 -1.05
CA PHE A 226 56.54 0.82 0.22
C PHE A 226 55.42 -0.23 0.18
N ASN A 227 55.55 -1.25 -0.66
CA ASN A 227 54.57 -2.33 -0.73
C ASN A 227 54.95 -3.48 0.20
N PHE A 228 53.96 -4.04 0.87
CA PHE A 228 54.08 -5.22 1.71
C PHE A 228 53.28 -6.38 1.10
N GLY A 229 53.89 -7.55 0.98
CA GLY A 229 53.27 -8.77 0.47
C GLY A 229 53.79 -9.16 -0.91
N ALA A 230 52.92 -9.60 -1.82
CA ALA A 230 53.37 -10.24 -3.06
C ALA A 230 52.68 -9.72 -4.32
N GLY A 231 53.45 -9.46 -5.38
CA GLY A 231 52.92 -9.11 -6.70
C GLY A 231 52.09 -7.83 -6.72
N ASN A 232 52.34 -6.89 -5.79
CA ASN A 232 51.71 -5.58 -5.86
C ASN A 232 52.37 -4.75 -6.96
N GLY A 233 51.57 -4.07 -7.78
CA GLY A 233 52.02 -3.33 -8.95
C GLY A 233 52.13 -4.22 -10.18
N ASN A 234 52.37 -3.59 -11.32
CA ASN A 234 52.56 -4.32 -12.57
C ASN A 234 53.60 -3.59 -13.45
N ALA A 235 54.77 -4.22 -13.60
CA ALA A 235 55.85 -3.71 -14.45
C ALA A 235 55.43 -3.56 -15.92
N ALA A 236 54.56 -4.45 -16.43
CA ALA A 236 54.08 -4.40 -17.81
C ALA A 236 53.20 -3.18 -18.10
N MET A 237 52.59 -2.58 -17.08
CA MET A 237 51.78 -1.36 -17.22
C MET A 237 52.61 -0.07 -17.20
N VAL A 238 53.94 -0.14 -17.05
CA VAL A 238 54.84 1.02 -17.06
C VAL A 238 55.68 1.10 -18.36
N ALA A 239 55.65 0.06 -19.18
CA ALA A 239 56.58 -0.11 -20.31
C ALA A 239 56.27 0.72 -21.58
N ASP A 240 55.28 1.63 -21.59
CA ASP A 240 54.85 2.33 -22.83
C ASP A 240 54.73 3.87 -22.71
N GLY A 241 55.48 4.52 -21.81
CA GLY A 241 55.56 6.00 -21.74
C GLY A 241 54.26 6.74 -21.37
N LEU A 242 53.17 6.01 -21.14
CA LEU A 242 51.90 6.52 -20.66
C LEU A 242 51.90 6.52 -19.11
N ASN A 243 51.54 7.65 -18.49
CA ASN A 243 51.41 7.80 -17.04
C ASN A 243 50.23 6.94 -16.53
N PHE A 244 50.48 5.65 -16.35
CA PHE A 244 49.53 4.72 -15.73
C PHE A 244 49.89 4.48 -14.26
N PRO A 245 48.93 4.08 -13.40
CA PRO A 245 49.20 3.67 -12.02
C PRO A 245 49.83 2.26 -11.95
N GLY A 246 50.84 1.98 -12.78
CA GLY A 246 51.55 0.70 -12.81
C GLY A 246 52.56 0.54 -11.67
N ALA A 247 53.05 1.65 -11.10
CA ALA A 247 53.88 1.65 -9.91
C ALA A 247 53.01 1.64 -8.66
N ALA A 248 52.98 0.50 -7.98
CA ALA A 248 52.22 0.34 -6.76
C ALA A 248 52.87 1.11 -5.61
N ARG A 249 52.09 1.82 -4.80
CA ARG A 249 52.60 2.46 -3.58
C ARG A 249 51.76 2.15 -2.37
N PHE A 250 52.42 1.88 -1.24
CA PHE A 250 51.76 1.65 0.05
C PHE A 250 50.67 0.58 0.01
N ASN A 251 50.82 -0.45 -0.83
CA ASN A 251 49.87 -1.55 -0.88
C ASN A 251 50.27 -2.64 0.11
N PHE A 252 49.29 -3.22 0.79
CA PHE A 252 49.47 -4.34 1.71
C PHE A 252 48.66 -5.54 1.21
N GLY A 253 49.31 -6.69 1.04
CA GLY A 253 48.67 -7.93 0.60
C GLY A 253 49.18 -8.37 -0.77
N THR A 254 48.29 -8.89 -1.63
CA THR A 254 48.71 -9.57 -2.87
C THR A 254 48.04 -9.05 -4.12
N GLY A 255 48.79 -8.82 -5.20
CA GLY A 255 48.21 -8.55 -6.53
C GLY A 255 47.49 -7.20 -6.66
N ASN A 256 47.74 -6.24 -5.76
CA ASN A 256 47.07 -4.94 -5.82
C ASN A 256 47.76 -4.02 -6.83
N ILE A 257 46.99 -3.24 -7.60
CA ILE A 257 47.47 -2.31 -8.62
C ILE A 257 46.97 -0.90 -8.27
N GLY A 258 47.89 0.07 -8.21
CA GLY A 258 47.61 1.45 -7.80
C GLY A 258 48.16 1.78 -6.40
N GLU A 259 47.50 2.65 -5.64
CA GLU A 259 48.05 3.18 -4.39
C GLU A 259 47.17 2.89 -3.16
N PHE A 260 47.77 2.69 -1.99
CA PHE A 260 47.09 2.58 -0.70
C PHE A 260 46.03 1.46 -0.59
N ASN A 261 46.18 0.38 -1.36
CA ASN A 261 45.23 -0.74 -1.30
C ASN A 261 45.64 -1.76 -0.23
N PHE A 262 44.67 -2.27 0.52
CA PHE A 262 44.86 -3.32 1.52
C PHE A 262 44.05 -4.56 1.14
N GLY A 263 44.69 -5.72 0.97
CA GLY A 263 44.03 -6.99 0.67
C GLY A 263 44.51 -7.63 -0.63
N ILE A 264 43.60 -8.23 -1.39
CA ILE A 264 43.93 -9.09 -2.53
C ILE A 264 43.32 -8.54 -3.82
N GLY A 265 44.13 -8.36 -4.86
CA GLY A 265 43.67 -8.12 -6.22
C GLY A 265 42.90 -6.81 -6.44
N ASN A 266 43.07 -5.83 -5.56
CA ASN A 266 42.39 -4.54 -5.71
C ASN A 266 43.06 -3.68 -6.78
N VAL A 267 42.25 -2.93 -7.52
CA VAL A 267 42.70 -2.03 -8.59
C VAL A 267 42.17 -0.62 -8.34
N GLY A 268 43.06 0.35 -8.27
CA GLY A 268 42.76 1.77 -8.05
C GLY A 268 43.44 2.32 -6.79
N THR A 269 42.78 3.24 -6.11
CA THR A 269 43.35 3.93 -4.95
C THR A 269 42.53 3.70 -3.68
N GLY A 270 43.20 3.35 -2.58
CA GLY A 270 42.59 3.32 -1.25
C GLY A 270 41.58 2.19 -1.02
N ASN A 271 41.58 1.14 -1.84
CA ASN A 271 40.61 0.05 -1.70
C ASN A 271 41.03 -0.95 -0.62
N ILE A 272 40.07 -1.45 0.15
CA ILE A 272 40.29 -2.43 1.23
C ILE A 272 39.46 -3.69 0.94
N GLY A 273 40.09 -4.86 0.86
CA GLY A 273 39.42 -6.15 0.73
C GLY A 273 39.83 -6.93 -0.53
N LEU A 274 38.86 -7.50 -1.25
CA LEU A 274 39.10 -8.52 -2.28
C LEU A 274 38.57 -8.09 -3.65
N GLY A 275 39.45 -7.91 -4.63
CA GLY A 275 39.05 -7.72 -6.03
C GLY A 275 38.20 -6.48 -6.27
N ASN A 276 38.36 -5.42 -5.46
CA ASN A 276 37.68 -4.16 -5.70
C ASN A 276 38.31 -3.42 -6.88
N GLY A 277 37.48 -2.75 -7.66
CA GLY A 277 37.85 -2.00 -8.84
C GLY A 277 37.77 -2.78 -10.13
N ASN A 278 38.32 -2.19 -11.18
CA ASN A 278 38.26 -2.77 -12.52
C ASN A 278 39.51 -2.39 -13.31
N LEU A 279 40.32 -3.39 -13.65
CA LEU A 279 41.51 -3.24 -14.47
C LEU A 279 41.21 -2.57 -15.82
N ALA A 280 40.10 -2.95 -16.47
CA ALA A 280 39.71 -2.36 -17.77
C ALA A 280 39.33 -0.87 -17.67
N GLY A 281 38.85 -0.42 -16.50
CA GLY A 281 38.47 0.97 -16.26
C GLY A 281 39.69 1.86 -16.01
N VAL A 282 40.71 1.30 -15.36
CA VAL A 282 42.01 1.95 -15.16
C VAL A 282 42.80 2.04 -16.47
N LEU A 283 42.67 1.07 -17.37
CA LEU A 283 43.25 1.12 -18.72
C LEU A 283 42.62 2.18 -19.64
N ALA A 284 41.39 2.61 -19.39
CA ALA A 284 40.64 3.52 -20.26
C ALA A 284 40.91 5.03 -20.02
N ALA A 285 42.09 5.39 -19.47
CA ALA A 285 42.54 6.77 -19.23
C ALA A 285 41.66 7.65 -18.32
N ASN A 286 40.69 7.08 -17.58
CA ASN A 286 39.95 7.79 -16.55
C ASN A 286 40.31 7.25 -15.15
N PRO A 287 41.35 7.78 -14.50
CA PRO A 287 41.81 7.31 -13.19
C PRO A 287 40.79 7.49 -12.03
N ALA A 288 39.61 8.09 -12.28
CA ALA A 288 38.58 8.30 -11.27
C ALA A 288 37.69 7.06 -10.96
N ALA A 289 37.93 5.91 -11.59
CA ALA A 289 36.92 4.84 -11.66
C ALA A 289 36.95 3.78 -10.53
N SER A 290 37.88 3.85 -9.57
CA SER A 290 37.87 2.92 -8.41
C SER A 290 38.59 3.47 -7.18
N LEU A 291 37.89 4.31 -6.42
CA LEU A 291 38.40 4.94 -5.21
C LEU A 291 37.71 4.39 -3.97
N TYR A 292 38.49 4.09 -2.93
CA TYR A 292 38.00 3.87 -1.56
C TYR A 292 36.86 2.84 -1.41
N ASN A 293 36.87 1.79 -2.21
CA ASN A 293 35.92 0.70 -2.00
C ASN A 293 36.39 -0.21 -0.86
N VAL A 294 35.47 -0.61 0.01
CA VAL A 294 35.73 -1.53 1.11
C VAL A 294 34.89 -2.79 0.91
N GLY A 295 35.48 -3.97 1.05
CA GLY A 295 34.79 -5.26 0.92
C GLY A 295 35.23 -6.03 -0.33
N ALA A 296 34.31 -6.63 -1.09
CA ALA A 296 34.67 -7.55 -2.17
C ALA A 296 33.97 -7.25 -3.50
N GLY A 297 34.72 -7.24 -4.62
CA GLY A 297 34.17 -7.20 -5.96
C GLY A 297 33.39 -5.92 -6.31
N ASN A 298 33.58 -4.83 -5.58
CA ASN A 298 32.90 -3.57 -5.86
C ASN A 298 33.54 -2.86 -7.07
N ARG A 299 32.74 -2.24 -7.93
CA ARG A 299 33.18 -1.52 -9.13
C ARG A 299 32.60 -0.11 -9.16
N GLY A 300 33.44 0.89 -9.44
CA GLY A 300 33.12 2.30 -9.21
C GLY A 300 33.76 2.77 -7.91
N SER A 301 33.22 3.78 -7.22
CA SER A 301 33.92 4.46 -6.12
C SER A 301 33.09 4.55 -4.84
N TYR A 302 33.76 4.56 -3.69
CA TYR A 302 33.17 4.74 -2.35
C TYR A 302 32.13 3.66 -1.97
N ASN A 303 32.19 2.48 -2.57
CA ASN A 303 31.27 1.41 -2.23
C ASN A 303 31.77 0.61 -1.02
N PHE A 304 30.89 0.33 -0.06
CA PHE A 304 31.18 -0.47 1.11
C PHE A 304 30.34 -1.75 1.09
N GLY A 305 30.95 -2.91 0.89
CA GLY A 305 30.28 -4.21 0.95
C GLY A 305 30.68 -5.14 -0.19
N ILE A 306 29.75 -5.90 -0.78
CA ILE A 306 30.06 -6.95 -1.75
C ILE A 306 29.34 -6.73 -3.08
N GLY A 307 30.07 -6.67 -4.19
CA GLY A 307 29.52 -6.72 -5.54
C GLY A 307 28.72 -5.49 -5.98
N ASN A 308 28.94 -4.33 -5.36
CA ASN A 308 28.25 -3.10 -5.73
C ASN A 308 28.83 -2.48 -7.00
N PHE A 309 27.98 -1.97 -7.89
CA PHE A 309 28.35 -1.26 -9.11
C PHE A 309 27.85 0.19 -9.08
N GLY A 310 28.77 1.15 -9.15
CA GLY A 310 28.48 2.58 -9.18
C GLY A 310 29.15 3.33 -8.04
N VAL A 311 28.47 4.30 -7.43
CA VAL A 311 29.10 5.22 -6.46
C VAL A 311 28.37 5.23 -5.12
N ASN A 312 29.13 5.16 -4.02
CA ASN A 312 28.61 5.35 -2.66
C ASN A 312 27.48 4.36 -2.29
N ASN A 313 27.58 3.11 -2.76
CA ASN A 313 26.65 2.06 -2.37
C ASN A 313 27.16 1.27 -1.17
N VAL A 314 26.27 0.95 -0.23
CA VAL A 314 26.56 0.20 1.00
C VAL A 314 25.81 -1.13 0.97
N ASP A 315 26.44 -2.19 1.48
CA ASP A 315 26.00 -3.59 1.55
C ASP A 315 26.19 -4.40 0.25
N LEU A 316 25.18 -5.09 -0.28
CA LEU A 316 25.39 -6.20 -1.22
C LEU A 316 24.72 -5.96 -2.58
N GLY A 317 25.49 -6.04 -3.67
CA GLY A 317 24.96 -6.22 -5.02
C GLY A 317 24.12 -5.07 -5.57
N ASN A 318 24.33 -3.83 -5.10
CA ASN A 318 23.58 -2.67 -5.57
C ASN A 318 24.13 -2.13 -6.89
N VAL A 319 23.24 -1.71 -7.79
CA VAL A 319 23.57 -1.07 -9.07
C VAL A 319 22.99 0.36 -9.10
N GLY A 320 23.87 1.35 -9.26
CA GLY A 320 23.54 2.78 -9.29
C GLY A 320 24.31 3.56 -8.25
N SER A 321 23.73 4.62 -7.68
CA SER A 321 24.46 5.52 -6.74
C SER A 321 23.69 5.80 -5.45
N ASN A 322 24.41 5.91 -4.33
CA ASN A 322 23.89 6.24 -3.00
C ASN A 322 22.85 5.22 -2.47
N ASN A 323 23.00 3.94 -2.83
CA ASN A 323 22.09 2.89 -2.37
C ASN A 323 22.61 2.22 -1.09
N ILE A 324 21.78 2.02 -0.07
CA ILE A 324 22.14 1.32 1.17
C ILE A 324 21.27 0.08 1.30
N GLY A 325 21.82 -1.11 1.05
CA GLY A 325 20.99 -2.31 1.03
C GLY A 325 21.48 -3.49 0.21
N ILE A 326 20.57 -4.42 -0.06
CA ILE A 326 20.88 -5.67 -0.77
C ILE A 326 20.15 -5.68 -2.12
N GLY A 327 20.86 -5.73 -3.25
CA GLY A 327 20.28 -5.98 -4.57
C GLY A 327 19.41 -4.84 -5.13
N LEU A 328 19.72 -3.60 -4.78
CA LEU A 328 19.01 -2.40 -5.21
C LEU A 328 19.40 -1.99 -6.65
N ASN A 329 18.44 -1.54 -7.47
CA ASN A 329 18.68 -1.06 -8.83
C ASN A 329 18.03 0.32 -9.01
N GLY A 330 18.86 1.36 -9.14
CA GLY A 330 18.43 2.76 -9.18
C GLY A 330 19.38 3.65 -8.37
N ASN A 331 18.96 4.88 -8.06
CA ASN A 331 19.75 5.80 -7.24
C ASN A 331 18.99 6.19 -5.96
N ASN A 332 19.73 6.41 -4.87
CA ASN A 332 19.22 6.91 -3.59
C ASN A 332 18.16 5.99 -2.95
N GLN A 333 18.37 4.68 -3.04
CA GLN A 333 17.50 3.66 -2.48
C GLN A 333 18.04 3.12 -1.14
N ILE A 334 17.18 2.84 -0.16
CA ILE A 334 17.55 2.17 1.10
C ILE A 334 16.66 0.94 1.31
N GLY A 335 17.22 -0.27 1.37
CA GLY A 335 16.45 -1.49 1.68
C GLY A 335 16.94 -2.80 1.05
N ILE A 336 16.03 -3.71 0.67
CA ILE A 336 16.37 -5.08 0.21
C ILE A 336 15.58 -5.42 -1.05
N GLY A 337 16.26 -5.66 -2.15
CA GLY A 337 15.72 -6.01 -3.46
C GLY A 337 14.81 -4.89 -3.97
N GLY A 338 13.56 -5.21 -4.27
CA GLY A 338 12.57 -4.17 -4.58
C GLY A 338 12.05 -3.41 -3.35
N PHE A 339 12.30 -3.83 -2.10
CA PHE A 339 11.80 -3.16 -0.88
C PHE A 339 12.73 -2.02 -0.53
N SER A 340 12.59 -0.92 -1.23
CA SER A 340 13.43 0.23 -1.03
C SER A 340 12.62 1.45 -0.66
N PHE A 341 13.12 2.22 0.31
CA PHE A 341 12.83 3.64 0.39
C PHE A 341 13.59 4.36 -0.73
N SER A 342 12.88 5.04 -1.63
CA SER A 342 13.51 5.88 -2.67
C SER A 342 13.45 7.35 -2.25
N ALA A 343 14.60 7.99 -2.01
CA ALA A 343 14.62 9.39 -1.57
C ALA A 343 14.22 10.39 -2.67
N SER A 344 14.29 9.99 -3.95
CA SER A 344 13.91 10.86 -5.08
C SER A 344 12.40 10.90 -5.33
N SER A 345 11.69 9.80 -5.02
CA SER A 345 10.24 9.68 -5.21
C SER A 345 9.45 9.51 -3.91
N TRP A 346 10.10 9.39 -2.74
CA TRP A 346 9.48 9.15 -1.42
C TRP A 346 8.59 7.91 -1.35
N ASN A 347 8.87 6.90 -2.19
CA ASN A 347 8.20 5.61 -2.11
C ASN A 347 8.83 4.77 -0.99
N LEU A 348 8.02 4.05 -0.20
CA LEU A 348 8.45 3.11 0.84
C LEU A 348 7.85 1.72 0.57
N GLY A 349 8.65 0.76 0.08
CA GLY A 349 8.27 -0.65 -0.09
C GLY A 349 8.47 -1.20 -1.52
N PHE A 350 7.95 -2.39 -1.83
CA PHE A 350 8.24 -3.10 -3.10
C PHE A 350 7.42 -2.57 -4.29
N GLY A 351 8.06 -2.34 -5.45
CA GLY A 351 7.37 -2.25 -6.75
C GLY A 351 6.39 -1.09 -6.90
N ASN A 352 6.58 0.02 -6.16
CA ASN A 352 5.76 1.22 -6.32
C ASN A 352 6.26 2.07 -7.50
N ASP A 353 5.36 2.45 -8.40
CA ASP A 353 5.60 3.33 -9.56
C ASP A 353 4.89 4.68 -9.36
N GLY A 354 5.62 5.80 -9.57
CA GLY A 354 5.20 7.16 -9.19
C GLY A 354 5.87 7.69 -7.91
N SER A 355 5.22 8.61 -7.17
CA SER A 355 5.80 9.28 -5.98
C SER A 355 4.93 9.16 -4.71
N PHE A 356 5.54 9.24 -3.52
CA PHE A 356 4.90 9.23 -2.20
C PHE A 356 4.05 7.98 -1.89
N ASN A 357 4.36 6.85 -2.52
CA ASN A 357 3.63 5.60 -2.28
C ASN A 357 4.25 4.79 -1.13
N ILE A 358 3.46 4.43 -0.12
CA ILE A 358 3.87 3.58 1.01
C ILE A 358 3.21 2.21 0.87
N GLY A 359 3.98 1.16 0.64
CA GLY A 359 3.53 -0.23 0.62
C GLY A 359 4.04 -1.00 -0.60
N LEU A 360 3.21 -1.81 -1.24
CA LEU A 360 3.62 -2.80 -2.24
C LEU A 360 2.87 -2.59 -3.57
N GLY A 361 3.54 -2.48 -4.72
CA GLY A 361 2.90 -2.55 -6.03
C GLY A 361 1.94 -1.41 -6.37
N ASN A 362 2.05 -0.24 -5.72
CA ASN A 362 1.16 0.89 -6.00
C ASN A 362 1.62 1.67 -7.23
N THR A 363 0.69 2.05 -8.11
CA THR A 363 0.92 2.84 -9.32
C THR A 363 0.17 4.17 -9.22
N GLY A 364 0.89 5.30 -9.29
CA GLY A 364 0.36 6.66 -9.17
C GLY A 364 1.02 7.43 -8.03
N ASN A 365 0.36 8.43 -7.45
CA ASN A 365 0.96 9.26 -6.39
C ASN A 365 0.22 9.20 -5.05
N GLY A 366 0.97 9.14 -3.94
CA GLY A 366 0.42 9.29 -2.58
C GLY A 366 -0.42 8.11 -2.09
N ASN A 367 -0.20 6.90 -2.61
CA ASN A 367 -0.96 5.72 -2.21
C ASN A 367 -0.35 5.04 -0.97
N PHE A 368 -1.16 4.61 -0.01
CA PHE A 368 -0.76 3.82 1.16
C PHE A 368 -1.39 2.41 1.08
N GLY A 369 -0.61 1.37 0.84
CA GLY A 369 -1.01 -0.04 0.97
C GLY A 369 -0.53 -0.94 -0.18
N LEU A 370 -1.33 -1.86 -0.68
CA LEU A 370 -0.89 -2.90 -1.64
C LEU A 370 -1.66 -2.77 -2.97
N ALA A 371 -0.99 -2.79 -4.12
CA ALA A 371 -1.57 -2.89 -5.45
C ALA A 371 -2.62 -1.81 -5.81
N ASN A 372 -2.51 -0.59 -5.28
CA ASN A 372 -3.43 0.50 -5.62
C ASN A 372 -3.02 1.17 -6.94
N THR A 373 -3.97 1.44 -7.83
CA THR A 373 -3.80 2.17 -9.10
C THR A 373 -4.60 3.46 -9.09
N GLY A 374 -3.93 4.62 -9.16
CA GLY A 374 -4.52 5.96 -9.05
C GLY A 374 -3.80 6.82 -8.01
N ASN A 375 -4.40 7.92 -7.52
CA ASN A 375 -3.76 8.85 -6.60
C ASN A 375 -4.48 8.94 -5.24
N GLY A 376 -3.72 9.01 -4.14
CA GLY A 376 -4.24 9.27 -2.80
C GLY A 376 -5.06 8.11 -2.19
N ASN A 377 -4.86 6.87 -2.63
CA ASN A 377 -5.60 5.72 -2.13
C ASN A 377 -4.98 5.13 -0.84
N ILE A 378 -5.80 4.66 0.11
CA ILE A 378 -5.35 4.00 1.34
C ILE A 378 -5.98 2.60 1.44
N GLY A 379 -5.23 1.54 1.11
CA GLY A 379 -5.60 0.15 1.36
C GLY A 379 -5.08 -0.85 0.32
N ILE A 380 -5.85 -1.86 -0.09
CA ILE A 380 -5.32 -3.00 -0.88
C ILE A 380 -6.09 -3.20 -2.18
N GLY A 381 -5.50 -2.97 -3.35
CA GLY A 381 -6.07 -3.36 -4.65
C GLY A 381 -7.06 -2.36 -5.24
N LEU A 382 -7.03 -1.10 -4.79
CA LEU A 382 -7.96 -0.04 -5.21
C LEU A 382 -7.62 0.47 -6.63
N THR A 383 -8.63 0.78 -7.44
CA THR A 383 -8.45 1.39 -8.78
C THR A 383 -9.30 2.65 -8.90
N GLY A 384 -8.68 3.83 -9.03
CA GLY A 384 -9.31 5.17 -9.02
C GLY A 384 -8.58 6.12 -8.05
N ASP A 385 -9.12 7.31 -7.78
CA ASP A 385 -8.48 8.31 -6.90
C ASP A 385 -9.20 8.45 -5.53
N ASN A 386 -8.44 8.78 -4.48
CA ASN A 386 -8.92 9.09 -3.12
C ASN A 386 -9.78 8.01 -2.43
N GLN A 387 -9.55 6.73 -2.75
CA GLN A 387 -10.29 5.63 -2.12
C GLN A 387 -9.63 5.14 -0.83
N ILE A 388 -10.42 4.62 0.11
CA ILE A 388 -9.93 3.99 1.35
C ILE A 388 -10.58 2.60 1.50
N GLY A 389 -9.79 1.53 1.65
CA GLY A 389 -10.29 0.17 1.89
C GLY A 389 -9.59 -0.95 1.10
N PHE A 390 -10.21 -2.11 0.99
CA PHE A 390 -9.71 -3.22 0.18
C PHE A 390 -10.43 -3.19 -1.17
N GLY A 391 -9.69 -2.92 -2.23
CA GLY A 391 -10.13 -3.02 -3.61
C GLY A 391 -10.45 -4.44 -4.04
N GLY A 392 -11.29 -4.52 -5.06
CA GLY A 392 -12.11 -5.69 -5.35
C GLY A 392 -13.46 -5.69 -4.63
N PHE A 393 -13.66 -4.84 -3.61
CA PHE A 393 -14.97 -4.70 -2.97
C PHE A 393 -15.74 -3.50 -3.53
N ASN A 394 -15.18 -2.29 -3.67
CA ASN A 394 -15.90 -1.19 -4.33
C ASN A 394 -15.49 -1.02 -5.80
N SER A 395 -16.40 -0.64 -6.68
CA SER A 395 -16.14 -0.26 -8.08
C SER A 395 -16.76 1.11 -8.41
N GLY A 396 -16.10 1.91 -9.25
CA GLY A 396 -16.51 3.31 -9.55
C GLY A 396 -15.77 4.35 -8.70
N SER A 397 -16.38 5.51 -8.41
CA SER A 397 -15.70 6.68 -7.80
C SER A 397 -16.44 7.23 -6.57
N GLY A 398 -15.72 7.74 -5.56
CA GLY A 398 -16.34 8.41 -4.40
C GLY A 398 -17.10 7.51 -3.42
N ASN A 399 -17.06 6.18 -3.57
CA ASN A 399 -17.77 5.26 -2.68
C ASN A 399 -17.03 5.09 -1.33
N THR A 400 -17.76 5.12 -0.21
CA THR A 400 -17.27 4.88 1.16
C THR A 400 -17.89 3.59 1.74
N GLY A 401 -17.10 2.68 2.31
CA GLY A 401 -17.55 1.39 2.86
C GLY A 401 -17.09 0.19 2.03
N PHE A 402 -17.90 -0.86 1.86
CA PHE A 402 -17.48 -2.10 1.16
C PHE A 402 -18.54 -2.62 0.16
N PHE A 403 -18.13 -3.27 -0.92
CA PHE A 403 -19.04 -3.87 -1.92
C PHE A 403 -19.93 -2.90 -2.71
N ASN A 404 -19.64 -1.59 -2.67
CA ASN A 404 -20.41 -0.57 -3.38
C ASN A 404 -19.95 -0.39 -4.84
N SER A 405 -20.88 -0.30 -5.79
CA SER A 405 -20.63 -0.08 -7.22
C SER A 405 -21.25 1.24 -7.69
N GLY A 406 -20.54 2.03 -8.50
CA GLY A 406 -21.04 3.29 -9.06
C GLY A 406 -20.41 4.51 -8.39
N THR A 407 -21.18 5.56 -8.08
CA THR A 407 -20.62 6.85 -7.62
C THR A 407 -21.16 7.32 -6.26
N ASP A 408 -20.29 7.85 -5.40
CA ASP A 408 -20.66 8.54 -4.15
C ASP A 408 -21.56 7.72 -3.19
N ASN A 409 -21.55 6.39 -3.24
CA ASN A 409 -22.34 5.56 -2.34
C ASN A 409 -21.64 5.38 -0.97
N SER A 410 -22.39 5.37 0.12
CA SER A 410 -21.88 5.18 1.49
C SER A 410 -22.54 3.98 2.18
N GLY A 411 -21.74 3.04 2.69
CA GLY A 411 -22.22 1.85 3.41
C GLY A 411 -21.79 0.55 2.74
N PHE A 412 -22.70 -0.42 2.56
CA PHE A 412 -22.34 -1.75 2.06
C PHE A 412 -23.20 -2.19 0.87
N PHE A 413 -22.63 -2.85 -0.13
CA PHE A 413 -23.35 -3.49 -1.25
C PHE A 413 -24.23 -2.57 -2.10
N ASN A 414 -24.11 -1.24 -1.98
CA ASN A 414 -24.95 -0.31 -2.73
C ASN A 414 -24.52 -0.22 -4.21
N SER A 415 -25.45 -0.09 -5.14
CA SER A 415 -25.18 0.05 -6.58
C SER A 415 -25.87 1.27 -7.17
N GLY A 416 -25.18 2.04 -8.01
CA GLY A 416 -25.70 3.27 -8.61
C GLY A 416 -25.06 4.51 -8.00
N SER A 417 -25.85 5.51 -7.63
CA SER A 417 -25.29 6.81 -7.22
C SER A 417 -25.84 7.36 -5.90
N ARG A 418 -24.97 7.84 -5.01
CA ARG A 418 -25.35 8.60 -3.79
C ARG A 418 -26.28 7.85 -2.83
N ASN A 419 -26.26 6.52 -2.85
CA ASN A 419 -27.04 5.73 -1.90
C ASN A 419 -26.32 5.65 -0.55
N VAL A 420 -27.08 5.67 0.55
CA VAL A 420 -26.56 5.58 1.92
C VAL A 420 -27.23 4.42 2.66
N GLY A 421 -26.42 3.46 3.11
CA GLY A 421 -26.86 2.32 3.93
C GLY A 421 -26.48 0.96 3.32
N PHE A 422 -27.41 0.03 3.21
CA PHE A 422 -27.11 -1.38 2.86
C PHE A 422 -27.85 -1.84 1.60
N ALA A 423 -27.13 -2.31 0.59
CA ALA A 423 -27.66 -2.98 -0.61
C ALA A 423 -28.74 -2.19 -1.37
N ASN A 424 -28.70 -0.86 -1.34
CA ASN A 424 -29.61 -0.04 -2.14
C ASN A 424 -29.14 0.02 -3.61
N THR A 425 -30.07 0.01 -4.57
CA THR A 425 -29.80 0.11 -6.00
C THR A 425 -30.48 1.31 -6.63
N GLY A 426 -29.83 2.03 -7.54
CA GLY A 426 -30.37 3.24 -8.18
C GLY A 426 -29.76 4.50 -7.59
N SER A 427 -30.54 5.56 -7.32
CA SER A 427 -29.98 6.85 -6.91
C SER A 427 -30.53 7.40 -5.59
N THR A 428 -29.67 8.00 -4.76
CA THR A 428 -30.07 8.83 -3.60
C THR A 428 -31.00 8.14 -2.59
N ASN A 429 -30.94 6.80 -2.49
CA ASN A 429 -31.72 6.07 -1.50
C ASN A 429 -31.03 6.08 -0.14
N PHE A 430 -31.81 6.20 0.95
CA PHE A 430 -31.33 6.14 2.33
C PHE A 430 -31.98 4.96 3.07
N GLY A 431 -31.16 4.08 3.66
CA GLY A 431 -31.62 2.92 4.43
C GLY A 431 -31.14 1.60 3.81
N ALA A 432 -32.02 0.61 3.63
CA ALA A 432 -31.60 -0.73 3.21
C ALA A 432 -32.45 -1.35 2.10
N ILE A 433 -31.81 -1.99 1.11
CA ILE A 433 -32.42 -2.81 0.08
C ILE A 433 -33.51 -2.03 -0.71
N ASN A 434 -33.37 -0.70 -0.81
CA ASN A 434 -34.25 0.11 -1.64
C ASN A 434 -33.77 0.08 -3.09
N SER A 435 -34.69 0.05 -4.05
CA SER A 435 -34.41 0.07 -5.49
C SER A 435 -35.11 1.25 -6.17
N GLY A 436 -34.42 1.95 -7.07
CA GLY A 436 -34.94 3.12 -7.77
C GLY A 436 -34.36 4.40 -7.19
N ASP A 437 -35.15 5.47 -7.03
CA ASP A 437 -34.64 6.80 -6.70
C ASP A 437 -35.30 7.43 -5.46
N PHE A 438 -34.54 8.14 -4.64
CA PHE A 438 -35.01 8.97 -3.51
C PHE A 438 -35.82 8.23 -2.43
N ASN A 439 -35.72 6.91 -2.33
CA ASN A 439 -36.46 6.16 -1.31
C ASN A 439 -35.77 6.22 0.05
N THR A 440 -36.55 6.33 1.12
CA THR A 440 -36.07 6.33 2.51
C THR A 440 -36.71 5.19 3.30
N GLY A 441 -35.90 4.36 3.96
CA GLY A 441 -36.37 3.23 4.78
C GLY A 441 -35.86 1.89 4.28
N ILE A 442 -36.70 0.85 4.23
CA ILE A 442 -36.26 -0.52 3.90
C ILE A 442 -37.11 -1.15 2.80
N GLY A 443 -36.47 -1.72 1.78
CA GLY A 443 -37.14 -2.58 0.79
C GLY A 443 -38.09 -1.85 -0.15
N ASN A 444 -38.05 -0.53 -0.23
CA ASN A 444 -38.91 0.22 -1.14
C ASN A 444 -38.40 0.12 -2.59
N SER A 445 -39.30 0.00 -3.56
CA SER A 445 -39.00 -0.05 -4.99
C SER A 445 -39.72 1.08 -5.73
N GLY A 446 -39.02 1.82 -6.59
CA GLY A 446 -39.56 2.92 -7.39
C GLY A 446 -39.04 4.28 -6.94
N ASN A 447 -39.89 5.30 -6.80
CA ASN A 447 -39.44 6.70 -6.62
C ASN A 447 -40.02 7.37 -5.35
N ALA A 448 -39.17 8.00 -4.53
CA ALA A 448 -39.56 8.87 -3.42
C ALA A 448 -40.51 8.23 -2.39
N ASN A 449 -40.40 6.91 -2.17
CA ASN A 449 -41.18 6.24 -1.13
C ASN A 449 -40.50 6.37 0.24
N THR A 450 -41.29 6.49 1.30
CA THR A 450 -40.82 6.52 2.69
C THR A 450 -41.44 5.40 3.52
N GLY A 451 -40.62 4.60 4.20
CA GLY A 451 -41.05 3.52 5.10
C GLY A 451 -40.58 2.14 4.65
N TYR A 452 -41.47 1.15 4.61
CA TYR A 452 -41.10 -0.27 4.44
C TYR A 452 -41.80 -0.93 3.25
N TRP A 453 -41.07 -1.58 2.36
CA TRP A 453 -41.62 -2.47 1.32
C TRP A 453 -42.69 -1.82 0.43
N ASN A 454 -42.61 -0.50 0.19
CA ASN A 454 -43.52 0.16 -0.73
C ASN A 454 -43.01 0.01 -2.17
N ALA A 455 -43.89 -0.28 -3.13
CA ALA A 455 -43.58 -0.38 -4.55
C ALA A 455 -44.33 0.70 -5.35
N GLY A 456 -43.64 1.41 -6.24
CA GLY A 456 -44.19 2.50 -7.05
C GLY A 456 -43.66 3.86 -6.60
N SER A 457 -44.49 4.89 -6.48
CA SER A 457 -43.99 6.27 -6.30
C SER A 457 -44.69 7.06 -5.18
N PHE A 458 -43.94 7.85 -4.41
CA PHE A 458 -44.46 8.79 -3.39
C PHE A 458 -45.34 8.14 -2.30
N ASN A 459 -45.15 6.84 -2.02
CA ASN A 459 -45.88 6.19 -0.93
C ASN A 459 -45.23 6.48 0.42
N THR A 460 -46.04 6.62 1.47
CA THR A 460 -45.58 6.75 2.86
C THR A 460 -46.21 5.67 3.73
N GLY A 461 -45.40 4.90 4.45
CA GLY A 461 -45.86 3.84 5.34
C GLY A 461 -45.30 2.48 4.95
N SER A 462 -46.12 1.43 4.91
CA SER A 462 -45.62 0.06 4.69
C SER A 462 -46.41 -0.75 3.66
N PHE A 463 -45.75 -1.57 2.84
CA PHE A 463 -46.36 -2.53 1.93
C PHE A 463 -47.32 -1.93 0.90
N ASN A 464 -47.24 -0.64 0.60
CA ASN A 464 -48.13 -0.02 -0.38
C ASN A 464 -47.62 -0.27 -1.80
N ALA A 465 -48.49 -0.68 -2.72
CA ALA A 465 -48.19 -0.87 -4.13
C ALA A 465 -48.94 0.15 -5.00
N GLY A 466 -48.26 0.84 -5.89
CA GLY A 466 -48.80 1.93 -6.72
C GLY A 466 -48.25 3.28 -6.28
N SER A 467 -49.03 4.35 -6.37
CA SER A 467 -48.53 5.71 -6.12
C SER A 467 -49.30 6.46 -5.05
N THR A 468 -48.64 7.41 -4.38
CA THR A 468 -49.23 8.39 -3.45
C THR A 468 -50.07 7.80 -2.30
N ASN A 469 -49.89 6.53 -1.96
CA ASN A 469 -50.60 5.90 -0.85
C ASN A 469 -49.97 6.28 0.49
N MET A 470 -50.81 6.47 1.51
CA MET A 470 -50.39 6.72 2.88
C MET A 470 -51.00 5.69 3.83
N GLY A 471 -50.16 4.97 4.57
CA GLY A 471 -50.56 3.97 5.55
C GLY A 471 -50.02 2.57 5.22
N THR A 472 -50.83 1.52 5.33
CA THR A 472 -50.32 0.13 5.28
C THR A 472 -51.04 -0.75 4.27
N ALA A 473 -50.30 -1.45 3.42
CA ALA A 473 -50.80 -2.48 2.50
C ALA A 473 -51.88 -2.00 1.53
N ASN A 474 -51.86 -0.74 1.11
CA ASN A 474 -52.76 -0.24 0.08
C ASN A 474 -52.24 -0.60 -1.33
N ALA A 475 -53.14 -0.95 -2.26
CA ALA A 475 -52.82 -1.26 -3.65
C ALA A 475 -53.55 -0.30 -4.60
N GLY A 476 -52.85 0.23 -5.61
CA GLY A 476 -53.37 1.25 -6.52
C GLY A 476 -52.88 2.65 -6.13
N ASN A 477 -53.64 3.70 -6.43
CA ASN A 477 -53.14 5.07 -6.33
C ASN A 477 -53.95 5.95 -5.37
N GLY A 478 -53.27 6.68 -4.49
CA GLY A 478 -53.85 7.76 -3.69
C GLY A 478 -54.70 7.33 -2.49
N ASN A 479 -54.55 6.10 -1.99
CA ASN A 479 -55.30 5.59 -0.85
C ASN A 479 -54.71 6.05 0.49
N LEU A 480 -55.57 6.31 1.48
CA LEU A 480 -55.22 6.66 2.86
C LEU A 480 -55.80 5.63 3.84
N GLY A 481 -54.96 5.09 4.73
CA GLY A 481 -55.36 4.09 5.73
C GLY A 481 -54.75 2.73 5.42
N ALA A 482 -55.51 1.64 5.49
CA ALA A 482 -54.95 0.31 5.32
C ALA A 482 -55.77 -0.67 4.45
N ILE A 483 -55.04 -1.52 3.71
CA ILE A 483 -55.60 -2.63 2.93
C ILE A 483 -56.68 -2.15 1.94
N ASN A 484 -56.58 -0.91 1.47
CA ASN A 484 -57.46 -0.42 0.42
C ASN A 484 -56.89 -0.80 -0.95
N SER A 485 -57.74 -1.22 -1.88
CA SER A 485 -57.36 -1.56 -3.24
C SER A 485 -58.12 -0.71 -4.26
N GLY A 486 -57.42 -0.17 -5.24
CA GLY A 486 -57.99 0.63 -6.31
C GLY A 486 -57.36 2.01 -6.39
N GLY A 487 -57.84 2.78 -7.35
CA GLY A 487 -57.32 4.08 -7.71
C GLY A 487 -56.74 4.13 -9.10
N THR A 488 -57.23 5.08 -9.90
CA THR A 488 -56.63 5.45 -11.20
C THR A 488 -55.80 6.73 -11.04
N GLU A 489 -55.02 7.08 -12.06
CA GLU A 489 -54.16 8.28 -12.05
C GLU A 489 -54.92 9.61 -11.84
N LEU A 490 -56.24 9.63 -12.02
CA LEU A 490 -57.05 10.84 -11.99
C LEU A 490 -57.91 11.00 -10.72
N PHE A 491 -58.44 9.90 -10.14
CA PHE A 491 -59.51 9.94 -9.11
C PHE A 491 -59.49 8.72 -8.16
N GLY A 492 -58.37 8.43 -7.50
CA GLY A 492 -58.13 7.12 -6.87
C GLY A 492 -58.35 6.96 -5.36
N HIS A 493 -58.90 7.94 -4.66
CA HIS A 493 -58.74 8.04 -3.21
C HIS A 493 -59.73 7.20 -2.40
N ASN A 494 -59.34 6.03 -1.88
CA ASN A 494 -60.07 5.45 -0.75
C ASN A 494 -59.49 5.95 0.59
N VAL A 495 -60.36 6.19 1.57
CA VAL A 495 -59.97 6.59 2.92
C VAL A 495 -60.55 5.58 3.93
N GLY A 496 -59.69 4.95 4.72
CA GLY A 496 -60.07 4.02 5.79
C GLY A 496 -59.48 2.63 5.60
N PHE A 497 -60.28 1.58 5.75
CA PHE A 497 -59.78 0.20 5.86
C PHE A 497 -60.53 -0.79 4.95
N LEU A 498 -59.80 -1.64 4.22
CA LEU A 498 -60.40 -2.73 3.43
C LEU A 498 -61.41 -2.27 2.36
N ASN A 499 -61.23 -1.08 1.78
CA ASN A 499 -62.08 -0.62 0.69
C ASN A 499 -61.52 -1.06 -0.68
N SER A 500 -62.38 -1.50 -1.59
CA SER A 500 -62.07 -1.88 -2.98
C SER A 500 -62.73 -0.92 -3.97
N GLY A 501 -62.03 -0.48 -5.00
CA GLY A 501 -62.52 0.48 -6.01
C GLY A 501 -62.02 1.90 -5.74
N ASN A 502 -62.84 2.93 -5.97
CA ASN A 502 -62.39 4.33 -5.92
C ASN A 502 -63.31 5.18 -5.03
N HIS A 503 -62.78 6.24 -4.42
CA HIS A 503 -63.56 7.27 -3.72
C HIS A 503 -64.38 6.76 -2.52
N ASN A 504 -64.06 5.58 -1.98
CA ASN A 504 -64.78 5.06 -0.82
C ASN A 504 -64.22 5.63 0.49
N VAL A 505 -65.09 5.99 1.42
CA VAL A 505 -64.72 6.49 2.75
C VAL A 505 -65.35 5.60 3.82
N GLY A 506 -64.52 5.03 4.71
CA GLY A 506 -64.96 4.13 5.78
C GLY A 506 -64.32 2.76 5.67
N SER A 507 -65.09 1.68 5.80
CA SER A 507 -64.50 0.33 5.81
C SER A 507 -65.29 -0.71 5.03
N PHE A 508 -64.59 -1.68 4.46
CA PHE A 508 -65.17 -2.83 3.73
C PHE A 508 -66.05 -2.45 2.52
N ASN A 509 -65.94 -1.22 2.00
CA ASN A 509 -66.75 -0.80 0.86
C ASN A 509 -66.14 -1.30 -0.46
N ALA A 510 -66.97 -1.66 -1.44
CA ALA A 510 -66.56 -2.09 -2.77
C ALA A 510 -67.24 -1.23 -3.85
N GLY A 511 -66.50 -0.76 -4.85
CA GLY A 511 -67.02 0.02 -5.98
C GLY A 511 -66.64 1.50 -5.90
N PHE A 512 -67.54 2.42 -6.25
CA PHE A 512 -67.23 3.84 -6.43
C PHE A 512 -68.00 4.74 -5.45
N GLY A 513 -67.30 5.59 -4.69
CA GLY A 513 -67.92 6.71 -3.97
C GLY A 513 -68.82 6.30 -2.79
N ASN A 514 -68.61 5.14 -2.19
CA ASN A 514 -69.43 4.71 -1.05
C ASN A 514 -68.90 5.28 0.28
N VAL A 515 -69.80 5.67 1.18
CA VAL A 515 -69.47 6.21 2.51
C VAL A 515 -70.08 5.34 3.61
N GLY A 516 -69.26 4.82 4.52
CA GLY A 516 -69.70 4.03 5.67
C GLY A 516 -69.11 2.61 5.70
N TRP A 517 -69.93 1.60 5.99
CA TRP A 517 -69.44 0.24 6.27
C TRP A 517 -70.05 -0.83 5.35
N SER A 518 -69.20 -1.63 4.69
CA SER A 518 -69.63 -2.81 3.92
C SER A 518 -70.64 -2.51 2.80
N ASN A 519 -70.54 -1.36 2.14
CA ASN A 519 -71.39 -1.04 0.99
C ASN A 519 -70.75 -1.53 -0.32
N ALA A 520 -71.55 -1.97 -1.29
CA ALA A 520 -71.09 -2.43 -2.60
C ALA A 520 -71.80 -1.67 -3.75
N GLY A 521 -71.07 -1.30 -4.80
CA GLY A 521 -71.61 -0.59 -5.96
C GLY A 521 -71.26 0.89 -5.96
N VAL A 522 -72.19 1.77 -6.32
CA VAL A 522 -71.91 3.18 -6.62
C VAL A 522 -72.70 4.11 -5.71
N GLY A 523 -72.00 4.99 -4.97
CA GLY A 523 -72.56 6.14 -4.29
C GLY A 523 -73.44 5.84 -3.08
N ASN A 524 -73.29 4.67 -2.44
CA ASN A 524 -74.10 4.31 -1.28
C ASN A 524 -73.58 4.97 0.00
N THR A 525 -74.49 5.37 0.90
CA THR A 525 -74.15 5.93 2.22
C THR A 525 -74.84 5.17 3.35
N GLY A 526 -74.08 4.72 4.36
CA GLY A 526 -74.59 3.94 5.49
C GLY A 526 -73.91 2.59 5.59
N ALA A 527 -74.65 1.49 5.79
CA ALA A 527 -74.03 0.17 5.86
C ALA A 527 -74.79 -0.96 5.15
N PHE A 528 -74.04 -1.93 4.62
CA PHE A 528 -74.57 -3.12 3.95
C PHE A 528 -75.48 -2.83 2.74
N ASN A 529 -75.34 -1.67 2.12
CA ASN A 529 -76.10 -1.37 0.91
C ASN A 529 -75.39 -1.94 -0.33
N ALA A 530 -76.14 -2.42 -1.32
CA ALA A 530 -75.61 -2.92 -2.58
C ALA A 530 -76.30 -2.28 -3.79
N GLY A 531 -75.58 -2.02 -4.88
CA GLY A 531 -76.15 -1.44 -6.11
C GLY A 531 -75.79 0.04 -6.32
N GLY A 532 -76.51 0.72 -7.22
CA GLY A 532 -76.17 2.06 -7.74
C GLY A 532 -76.00 2.08 -9.27
N ASN A 533 -76.20 3.25 -9.92
CA ASN A 533 -76.33 3.34 -11.38
C ASN A 533 -75.08 2.92 -12.19
N ASN A 534 -75.35 2.30 -13.34
CA ASN A 534 -74.35 1.94 -14.35
C ASN A 534 -74.12 3.08 -15.35
N THR A 535 -73.50 4.17 -14.91
CA THR A 535 -72.83 5.10 -15.82
C THR A 535 -71.49 5.45 -15.22
N ASN A 536 -70.44 4.99 -15.90
CA ASN A 536 -69.06 5.35 -15.67
C ASN A 536 -68.92 6.88 -15.47
N PRO A 537 -68.45 7.37 -14.29
CA PRO A 537 -68.36 8.80 -14.00
C PRO A 537 -67.24 9.53 -14.76
N VAL A 538 -66.52 8.86 -15.68
CA VAL A 538 -65.28 9.38 -16.27
C VAL A 538 -65.48 10.32 -17.48
N PHE A 539 -66.68 10.47 -18.07
CA PHE A 539 -66.87 11.40 -19.20
C PHE A 539 -68.25 12.12 -19.24
N GLY A 540 -68.27 13.42 -18.90
CA GLY A 540 -69.20 14.41 -19.47
C GLY A 540 -70.39 14.89 -18.60
N PRO A 541 -70.71 16.21 -18.61
CA PRO A 541 -71.89 16.75 -17.93
C PRO A 541 -73.15 16.45 -18.75
N GLY A 542 -74.14 15.76 -18.16
CA GLY A 542 -75.42 15.54 -18.85
C GLY A 542 -76.32 14.42 -18.36
N VAL A 543 -75.94 13.62 -17.35
CA VAL A 543 -76.84 12.59 -16.79
C VAL A 543 -76.93 12.81 -15.28
N ALA A 544 -78.16 13.03 -14.81
CA ALA A 544 -78.46 13.47 -13.45
C ALA A 544 -77.73 12.65 -12.38
N ALA A 545 -77.18 13.36 -11.39
CA ALA A 545 -76.77 12.79 -10.12
C ALA A 545 -77.89 11.90 -9.58
N GLN A 546 -77.67 10.58 -9.58
CA GLN A 546 -78.55 9.63 -8.92
C GLN A 546 -77.73 8.96 -7.84
N ALA A 547 -77.93 9.44 -6.61
CA ALA A 547 -77.32 8.92 -5.40
C ALA A 547 -77.55 7.40 -5.30
N GLY A 548 -76.57 6.68 -4.76
CA GLY A 548 -76.77 5.29 -4.37
C GLY A 548 -77.75 5.19 -3.20
N ASN A 549 -77.85 4.01 -2.62
CA ASN A 549 -78.76 3.80 -1.52
C ASN A 549 -78.28 4.50 -0.25
N THR A 550 -79.20 5.03 0.56
CA THR A 550 -78.90 5.59 1.88
C THR A 550 -79.61 4.81 3.00
N GLY A 551 -78.91 4.54 4.10
CA GLY A 551 -79.43 3.75 5.22
C GLY A 551 -78.76 2.37 5.34
N PHE A 552 -79.54 1.31 5.58
CA PHE A 552 -78.99 -0.02 5.84
C PHE A 552 -79.64 -1.13 5.01
N PHE A 553 -78.83 -2.09 4.54
CA PHE A 553 -79.30 -3.31 3.87
C PHE A 553 -80.17 -3.09 2.62
N ASN A 554 -80.03 -1.95 1.94
CA ASN A 554 -80.78 -1.72 0.70
C ASN A 554 -80.02 -2.28 -0.50
N THR A 555 -80.72 -2.95 -1.42
CA THR A 555 -80.20 -3.38 -2.73
C THR A 555 -80.92 -2.70 -3.88
N GLY A 556 -80.27 -2.56 -5.04
CA GLY A 556 -80.86 -1.90 -6.22
C GLY A 556 -80.41 -0.45 -6.36
N PHE A 557 -81.23 0.39 -6.99
CA PHE A 557 -80.91 1.78 -7.30
C PHE A 557 -81.71 2.77 -6.42
N THR A 558 -81.05 3.80 -5.89
CA THR A 558 -81.69 5.00 -5.30
C THR A 558 -82.73 4.71 -4.21
N ASN A 559 -82.44 3.81 -3.27
CA ASN A 559 -83.30 3.54 -2.12
C ASN A 559 -82.90 4.35 -0.89
N THR A 560 -83.87 4.74 -0.06
CA THR A 560 -83.63 5.34 1.26
C THR A 560 -84.38 4.56 2.33
N GLY A 561 -83.71 4.21 3.43
CA GLY A 561 -84.30 3.50 4.56
C GLY A 561 -83.63 2.14 4.83
N LEU A 562 -84.43 1.10 5.06
CA LEU A 562 -83.96 -0.18 5.58
C LEU A 562 -84.48 -1.36 4.75
N PHE A 563 -83.61 -2.28 4.32
CA PHE A 563 -83.98 -3.56 3.68
C PHE A 563 -84.84 -3.43 2.40
N ASN A 564 -84.71 -2.36 1.63
CA ASN A 564 -85.40 -2.24 0.34
C ASN A 564 -84.58 -2.93 -0.75
N SER A 565 -85.17 -3.83 -1.55
CA SER A 565 -84.44 -4.60 -2.58
C SER A 565 -84.74 -4.21 -4.03
N GLY A 566 -85.83 -3.45 -4.26
CA GLY A 566 -86.15 -2.90 -5.58
C GLY A 566 -85.46 -1.56 -5.87
N ASN A 567 -85.95 -0.79 -6.84
CA ASN A 567 -85.37 0.49 -7.26
C ASN A 567 -86.26 1.69 -6.90
N THR A 568 -85.66 2.79 -6.50
CA THR A 568 -86.31 4.07 -6.20
C THR A 568 -87.37 3.94 -5.10
N ASN A 569 -87.03 3.30 -3.98
CA ASN A 569 -87.93 3.15 -2.85
C ASN A 569 -87.54 4.03 -1.65
N THR A 570 -88.54 4.42 -0.85
CA THR A 570 -88.32 5.02 0.46
C THR A 570 -89.11 4.25 1.52
N GLY A 571 -88.45 3.76 2.57
CA GLY A 571 -89.11 3.06 3.69
C GLY A 571 -88.46 1.73 4.08
N PHE A 572 -89.28 0.72 4.38
CA PHE A 572 -88.85 -0.58 4.95
C PHE A 572 -89.35 -1.78 4.13
N LEU A 573 -88.47 -2.73 3.81
CA LEU A 573 -88.83 -4.00 3.15
C LEU A 573 -89.56 -3.86 1.79
N ASN A 574 -89.28 -2.82 1.00
CA ASN A 574 -89.88 -2.68 -0.33
C ASN A 574 -89.06 -3.48 -1.37
N ALA A 575 -89.67 -4.50 -1.98
CA ALA A 575 -89.05 -5.37 -2.98
C ALA A 575 -89.34 -4.95 -4.43
N GLY A 576 -90.44 -4.24 -4.69
CA GLY A 576 -90.76 -3.69 -6.01
C GLY A 576 -90.06 -2.36 -6.29
N ASN A 577 -90.24 -1.82 -7.50
CA ASN A 577 -89.72 -0.49 -7.88
C ASN A 577 -90.75 0.63 -7.64
N VAL A 578 -90.28 1.82 -7.26
CA VAL A 578 -91.07 3.06 -7.09
C VAL A 578 -92.15 2.92 -6.01
N ASN A 579 -91.76 2.51 -4.80
CA ASN A 579 -92.63 2.38 -3.62
C ASN A 579 -92.22 3.32 -2.48
N THR A 580 -93.20 3.85 -1.74
CA THR A 580 -92.96 4.64 -0.53
C THR A 580 -93.74 4.07 0.65
N GLY A 581 -93.10 3.34 1.56
CA GLY A 581 -93.81 2.72 2.69
C GLY A 581 -93.18 1.42 3.18
N VAL A 582 -94.02 0.46 3.55
CA VAL A 582 -93.61 -0.81 4.16
C VAL A 582 -94.14 -2.00 3.35
N GLY A 583 -93.22 -2.87 2.89
CA GLY A 583 -93.57 -4.17 2.30
C GLY A 583 -94.10 -4.12 0.86
N GLY A 584 -93.80 -3.09 0.07
CA GLY A 584 -94.26 -2.99 -1.32
C GLY A 584 -93.53 -3.95 -2.26
N ALA A 585 -94.25 -4.88 -2.89
CA ALA A 585 -93.67 -5.90 -3.79
C ALA A 585 -93.86 -5.61 -5.31
N GLY A 586 -94.77 -4.72 -5.69
CA GLY A 586 -95.06 -4.40 -7.10
C GLY A 586 -94.14 -3.30 -7.67
N SER A 587 -93.73 -3.46 -8.94
CA SER A 587 -92.88 -2.49 -9.65
C SER A 587 -93.68 -1.46 -10.44
N TYR A 588 -93.23 -0.21 -10.41
CA TYR A 588 -93.94 0.95 -10.98
C TYR A 588 -95.38 1.06 -10.46
N SER A 589 -95.59 0.53 -9.26
CA SER A 589 -96.90 0.55 -8.64
C SER A 589 -97.22 1.94 -8.11
N GLY A 590 -96.24 2.74 -7.68
CA GLY A 590 -96.53 3.99 -7.01
C GLY A 590 -97.29 3.76 -5.70
N ASN A 591 -97.15 2.57 -5.10
CA ASN A 591 -97.86 2.22 -3.89
C ASN A 591 -97.25 2.96 -2.68
N SER A 592 -98.11 3.35 -1.74
CA SER A 592 -97.70 3.87 -0.44
C SER A 592 -98.47 3.27 0.75
N GLY A 593 -97.84 3.21 1.92
CA GLY A 593 -98.43 2.60 3.13
C GLY A 593 -97.99 1.15 3.36
N PHE A 594 -98.85 0.28 3.91
CA PHE A 594 -98.50 -1.08 4.37
C PHE A 594 -99.32 -2.17 3.67
N GLY A 595 -98.65 -3.18 3.11
CA GLY A 595 -99.31 -4.41 2.64
C GLY A 595 -100.19 -4.29 1.39
N ASN A 596 -99.95 -3.29 0.52
CA ASN A 596 -100.71 -3.11 -0.73
C ASN A 596 -100.13 -3.95 -1.89
N ALA A 597 -101.00 -4.57 -2.70
CA ALA A 597 -100.68 -5.37 -3.88
C ALA A 597 -101.40 -4.85 -5.15
N GLY A 598 -100.69 -4.74 -6.27
CA GLY A 598 -101.20 -4.09 -7.51
C GLY A 598 -100.56 -2.71 -7.73
N THR A 599 -101.15 -1.88 -8.60
CA THR A 599 -100.58 -0.61 -9.09
C THR A 599 -101.45 0.57 -8.67
N GLY A 600 -100.89 1.60 -8.02
CA GLY A 600 -101.51 2.90 -7.76
C GLY A 600 -102.22 2.97 -6.41
N ASN A 601 -101.79 2.17 -5.44
CA ASN A 601 -102.51 1.98 -4.17
C ASN A 601 -101.95 2.83 -3.03
N SER A 602 -102.81 3.35 -2.14
CA SER A 602 -102.38 4.04 -0.90
C SER A 602 -103.16 3.57 0.32
N GLY A 603 -102.49 3.44 1.47
CA GLY A 603 -103.11 3.02 2.74
C GLY A 603 -102.69 1.61 3.17
N PHE A 604 -103.65 0.77 3.59
CA PHE A 604 -103.38 -0.53 4.22
C PHE A 604 -104.11 -1.68 3.52
N PHE A 605 -103.38 -2.75 3.19
CA PHE A 605 -103.93 -4.04 2.73
C PHE A 605 -104.80 -4.01 1.46
N ASN A 606 -104.63 -3.03 0.56
CA ASN A 606 -105.38 -3.00 -0.71
C ASN A 606 -104.80 -3.99 -1.74
N THR A 607 -105.64 -4.67 -2.52
CA THR A 607 -105.25 -5.57 -3.62
C THR A 607 -105.87 -5.13 -4.94
N SER A 608 -105.20 -5.38 -6.08
CA SER A 608 -105.54 -4.86 -7.42
C SER A 608 -105.13 -3.40 -7.63
N ASN A 609 -105.54 -2.76 -8.73
CA ASN A 609 -105.01 -1.46 -9.14
C ASN A 609 -105.90 -0.26 -8.71
N PHE A 610 -105.25 0.87 -8.42
CA PHE A 610 -105.80 2.20 -8.19
C PHE A 610 -106.76 2.32 -7.00
N ASN A 611 -106.39 1.68 -5.89
CA ASN A 611 -107.16 1.67 -4.64
C ASN A 611 -106.60 2.63 -3.58
N SER A 612 -107.45 3.34 -2.86
CA SER A 612 -107.04 4.13 -1.69
C SER A 612 -107.86 3.77 -0.44
N GLY A 613 -107.21 3.63 0.72
CA GLY A 613 -107.87 3.33 1.99
C GLY A 613 -107.48 1.97 2.58
N PHE A 614 -108.47 1.18 3.02
CA PHE A 614 -108.25 -0.08 3.77
C PHE A 614 -108.92 -1.28 3.10
N ALA A 615 -108.13 -2.31 2.79
CA ALA A 615 -108.61 -3.63 2.34
C ALA A 615 -109.54 -3.64 1.11
N ASN A 616 -109.33 -2.73 0.14
CA ASN A 616 -110.06 -2.77 -1.13
C ASN A 616 -109.46 -3.84 -2.07
N ILE A 617 -110.30 -4.64 -2.74
CA ILE A 617 -109.90 -5.75 -3.62
C ILE A 617 -110.42 -5.65 -5.06
N ALA A 618 -111.15 -4.58 -5.40
CA ALA A 618 -111.78 -4.39 -6.71
C ALA A 618 -110.74 -4.17 -7.84
N GLY A 619 -110.96 -4.79 -9.00
CA GLY A 619 -110.15 -4.62 -10.21
C GLY A 619 -110.88 -3.92 -11.36
N GLY A 620 -110.17 -3.10 -12.13
CA GLY A 620 -110.68 -2.48 -13.37
C GLY A 620 -111.14 -1.01 -13.28
N GLY A 621 -110.86 -0.28 -12.19
CA GLY A 621 -111.18 1.16 -12.02
C GLY A 621 -110.48 1.80 -10.81
N TYR A 622 -110.76 3.08 -10.53
CA TYR A 622 -110.31 3.80 -9.33
C TYR A 622 -111.26 3.53 -8.16
N ASN A 623 -110.75 2.96 -7.07
CA ASN A 623 -111.56 2.69 -5.88
C ASN A 623 -111.04 3.43 -4.65
N SER A 624 -111.95 3.84 -3.78
CA SER A 624 -111.59 4.56 -2.55
C SER A 624 -112.53 4.20 -1.40
N GLY A 625 -111.96 3.98 -0.22
CA GLY A 625 -112.71 3.70 1.02
C GLY A 625 -112.31 2.37 1.64
N VAL A 626 -113.30 1.55 2.02
CA VAL A 626 -113.07 0.33 2.81
C VAL A 626 -113.77 -0.88 2.20
N GLY A 627 -113.01 -1.95 1.94
CA GLY A 627 -113.57 -3.27 1.64
C GLY A 627 -114.32 -3.41 0.30
N ASN A 628 -114.09 -2.53 -0.68
CA ASN A 628 -114.73 -2.60 -2.00
C ASN A 628 -114.18 -3.78 -2.84
N SER A 629 -115.01 -4.44 -3.67
CA SER A 629 -114.67 -5.64 -4.44
C SER A 629 -115.27 -5.65 -5.87
N GLY A 630 -114.94 -6.64 -6.71
CA GLY A 630 -115.52 -6.80 -8.06
C GLY A 630 -114.54 -6.65 -9.23
N ALA A 631 -115.00 -6.95 -10.45
CA ALA A 631 -114.19 -7.11 -11.67
C ALA A 631 -114.24 -5.93 -12.66
N GLY A 632 -114.97 -4.83 -12.37
CA GLY A 632 -114.98 -3.68 -13.28
C GLY A 632 -115.58 -2.38 -12.77
N ALA A 633 -114.77 -1.31 -12.89
CA ALA A 633 -115.01 0.14 -12.74
C ALA A 633 -115.34 0.69 -11.32
N ASN A 634 -115.34 2.02 -11.20
CA ASN A 634 -114.97 2.80 -9.99
C ASN A 634 -115.93 2.61 -8.79
N ASN A 635 -115.43 2.06 -7.68
CA ASN A 635 -116.17 1.92 -6.43
C ASN A 635 -115.70 2.92 -5.37
N VAL A 636 -116.61 3.79 -4.91
CA VAL A 636 -116.30 4.79 -3.85
C VAL A 636 -117.22 4.58 -2.65
N GLY A 637 -116.65 4.33 -1.47
CA GLY A 637 -117.37 4.14 -0.21
C GLY A 637 -117.03 2.82 0.50
N PHE A 638 -118.05 2.12 1.00
CA PHE A 638 -117.87 0.94 1.86
C PHE A 638 -118.54 -0.31 1.25
N PHE A 639 -117.75 -1.37 1.06
CA PHE A 639 -118.22 -2.72 0.68
C PHE A 639 -119.06 -2.79 -0.60
N ASN A 640 -118.80 -1.96 -1.62
CA ASN A 640 -119.44 -2.09 -2.93
C ASN A 640 -118.83 -3.25 -3.77
N SER A 641 -119.60 -3.84 -4.69
CA SER A 641 -119.21 -5.02 -5.50
C SER A 641 -119.79 -5.04 -6.92
N SER A 642 -119.06 -4.53 -7.92
CA SER A 642 -119.49 -4.49 -9.33
C SER A 642 -118.61 -5.32 -10.28
N SER A 643 -119.20 -5.98 -11.29
CA SER A 643 -118.41 -6.60 -12.37
C SER A 643 -118.07 -5.62 -13.51
N THR A 644 -118.88 -4.58 -13.70
CA THR A 644 -118.70 -3.48 -14.65
C THR A 644 -119.55 -2.29 -14.19
N GLY A 645 -119.04 -1.06 -14.27
CA GLY A 645 -119.78 0.16 -13.89
C GLY A 645 -119.20 1.01 -12.74
N THR A 646 -119.85 2.12 -12.40
CA THR A 646 -119.43 3.02 -11.29
C THR A 646 -120.42 2.90 -10.14
N ASP A 647 -119.94 2.57 -8.93
CA ASP A 647 -120.74 2.51 -7.70
C ASP A 647 -120.26 3.56 -6.69
N THR A 648 -121.18 4.32 -6.11
CA THR A 648 -120.88 5.28 -5.04
C THR A 648 -121.83 5.09 -3.86
N GLY A 649 -121.30 4.82 -2.67
CA GLY A 649 -122.04 4.68 -1.41
C GLY A 649 -121.75 3.38 -0.66
N PHE A 650 -122.78 2.63 -0.25
CA PHE A 650 -122.65 1.50 0.68
C PHE A 650 -123.30 0.22 0.13
N PHE A 651 -122.55 -0.90 0.08
CA PHE A 651 -123.08 -2.24 -0.21
C PHE A 651 -123.83 -2.42 -1.55
N ASN A 652 -123.50 -1.66 -2.59
CA ASN A 652 -124.10 -1.85 -3.93
C ASN A 652 -123.50 -3.08 -4.65
N MET A 653 -124.27 -3.84 -5.45
CA MET A 653 -123.84 -5.12 -6.08
C MET A 653 -124.34 -5.36 -7.53
N GLY A 654 -123.58 -6.00 -8.44
CA GLY A 654 -124.08 -6.51 -9.74
C GLY A 654 -123.20 -6.24 -10.98
N GLY A 655 -123.70 -6.55 -12.18
CA GLY A 655 -122.93 -6.44 -13.43
C GLY A 655 -123.52 -5.48 -14.46
N GLU A 656 -122.78 -4.39 -14.72
CA GLU A 656 -122.99 -3.27 -15.67
C GLU A 656 -123.69 -2.03 -15.09
N GLY A 657 -123.17 -0.81 -15.33
CA GLY A 657 -123.94 0.45 -15.21
C GLY A 657 -123.42 1.55 -14.23
N PHE A 658 -124.29 2.49 -13.82
CA PHE A 658 -123.99 3.55 -12.84
C PHE A 658 -124.91 3.42 -11.63
N ARG A 659 -124.37 3.21 -10.43
CA ARG A 659 -125.15 3.14 -9.20
C ARG A 659 -124.71 4.16 -8.15
N VAL A 660 -125.68 4.81 -7.52
CA VAL A 660 -125.42 5.79 -6.44
C VAL A 660 -126.39 5.56 -5.29
N GLY A 661 -125.88 5.47 -4.06
CA GLY A 661 -126.67 5.30 -2.84
C GLY A 661 -126.32 3.99 -2.11
N ALA A 662 -127.32 3.26 -1.61
CA ALA A 662 -127.06 2.04 -0.83
C ALA A 662 -127.88 0.83 -1.26
N LEU A 663 -127.25 -0.35 -1.20
CA LEU A 663 -127.88 -1.66 -1.37
C LEU A 663 -128.60 -1.85 -2.72
N ASN A 664 -128.16 -1.16 -3.78
CA ASN A 664 -128.72 -1.33 -5.12
C ASN A 664 -128.13 -2.55 -5.84
N THR A 665 -128.94 -3.22 -6.68
CA THR A 665 -128.57 -4.37 -7.52
C THR A 665 -129.04 -4.23 -8.98
N GLY A 666 -128.22 -4.68 -9.94
CA GLY A 666 -128.54 -4.55 -11.38
C GLY A 666 -127.83 -3.38 -12.07
N ARG A 667 -128.43 -2.80 -13.13
CA ARG A 667 -127.78 -1.88 -14.09
C ARG A 667 -128.40 -0.48 -14.10
N HIS A 668 -127.61 0.58 -13.85
CA HIS A 668 -128.04 2.00 -13.87
C HIS A 668 -129.12 2.36 -12.82
N ASP A 669 -128.80 2.24 -11.53
CA ASP A 669 -129.75 2.51 -10.44
C ASP A 669 -129.31 3.65 -9.50
N ILE A 670 -130.14 4.67 -9.31
CA ILE A 670 -129.84 5.79 -8.39
C ILE A 670 -130.82 5.77 -7.21
N GLY A 671 -130.33 5.68 -5.98
CA GLY A 671 -131.10 5.74 -4.73
C GLY A 671 -130.84 4.56 -3.78
N PHE A 672 -131.87 3.97 -3.19
CA PHE A 672 -131.71 2.95 -2.15
C PHE A 672 -132.50 1.68 -2.49
N PHE A 673 -131.85 0.51 -2.38
CA PHE A 673 -132.47 -0.81 -2.56
C PHE A 673 -133.19 -1.01 -3.90
N ASN A 674 -132.66 -0.47 -4.99
CA ASN A 674 -133.19 -0.77 -6.33
C ASN A 674 -132.64 -2.12 -6.85
N SER A 675 -133.38 -2.84 -7.69
CA SER A 675 -133.05 -4.18 -8.22
C SER A 675 -133.48 -4.39 -9.68
N GLY A 676 -132.65 -4.13 -10.68
CA GLY A 676 -133.01 -4.43 -12.07
C GLY A 676 -132.25 -3.58 -13.09
N TYR A 677 -132.90 -3.08 -14.13
CA TYR A 677 -132.23 -2.27 -15.17
C TYR A 677 -132.82 -0.85 -15.19
N TYR A 678 -132.03 0.21 -15.22
CA TYR A 678 -132.43 1.62 -15.35
C TYR A 678 -133.45 2.13 -14.31
N ASN A 679 -133.17 1.98 -13.01
CA ASN A 679 -134.06 2.52 -11.97
C ASN A 679 -133.59 3.85 -11.35
N THR A 680 -134.51 4.70 -10.89
CA THR A 680 -134.18 5.91 -10.10
C THR A 680 -135.19 6.11 -8.98
N GLY A 681 -134.73 6.28 -7.74
CA GLY A 681 -135.53 6.47 -6.53
C GLY A 681 -135.34 5.33 -5.51
N PHE A 682 -136.40 4.90 -4.83
CA PHE A 682 -136.29 4.00 -3.67
C PHE A 682 -137.06 2.69 -3.90
N TRP A 683 -136.46 1.54 -3.57
CA TRP A 683 -137.13 0.22 -3.60
C TRP A 683 -137.75 -0.20 -4.93
N ASN A 684 -137.16 0.18 -6.07
CA ASN A 684 -137.66 -0.26 -7.37
C ASN A 684 -137.08 -1.62 -7.77
N SER A 685 -137.80 -2.42 -8.55
CA SER A 685 -137.31 -3.67 -9.15
C SER A 685 -137.75 -3.83 -10.61
N GLY A 686 -136.96 -4.54 -11.42
CA GLY A 686 -137.21 -4.74 -12.85
C GLY A 686 -136.64 -3.62 -13.76
N GLN A 687 -137.16 -3.41 -14.98
CA GLN A 687 -136.53 -2.56 -16.01
C GLN A 687 -137.20 -1.18 -16.17
N HIS A 688 -136.38 -0.12 -16.27
CA HIS A 688 -136.68 1.27 -16.62
C HIS A 688 -137.64 2.02 -15.65
N SER A 689 -137.54 1.80 -14.33
CA SER A 689 -138.44 2.44 -13.34
C SER A 689 -137.94 3.79 -12.78
N SER A 690 -138.83 4.74 -12.49
CA SER A 690 -138.49 5.93 -11.68
C SER A 690 -139.48 6.16 -10.54
N GLY A 691 -139.05 6.68 -9.40
CA GLY A 691 -139.87 6.93 -8.20
C GLY A 691 -139.70 5.87 -7.11
N ILE A 692 -140.76 5.48 -6.40
CA ILE A 692 -140.67 4.69 -5.15
C ILE A 692 -141.48 3.40 -5.26
N GLY A 693 -140.85 2.24 -5.05
CA GLY A 693 -141.55 0.96 -4.85
C GLY A 693 -142.06 0.26 -6.11
N ASN A 694 -141.52 0.56 -7.30
CA ASN A 694 -141.98 -0.07 -8.54
C ASN A 694 -141.41 -1.50 -8.73
N SER A 695 -142.04 -2.41 -9.50
CA SER A 695 -141.62 -3.83 -9.69
C SER A 695 -141.99 -4.42 -11.07
N VAL A 696 -141.37 -3.96 -12.17
CA VAL A 696 -141.88 -4.13 -13.55
C VAL A 696 -140.87 -4.70 -14.55
N PRO A 697 -141.25 -5.55 -15.52
CA PRO A 697 -140.35 -5.93 -16.62
C PRO A 697 -139.95 -4.76 -17.56
N GLY A 698 -140.59 -3.58 -17.52
CA GLY A 698 -140.29 -2.41 -18.38
C GLY A 698 -140.93 -1.06 -17.96
N SER A 699 -140.53 0.02 -18.66
CA SER A 699 -140.51 1.47 -18.32
C SER A 699 -141.55 2.14 -17.40
N GLY A 700 -141.49 1.90 -16.08
CA GLY A 700 -142.35 2.54 -15.05
C GLY A 700 -141.91 3.92 -14.52
N SER A 701 -142.83 4.77 -14.03
CA SER A 701 -142.52 6.03 -13.31
C SER A 701 -143.55 6.40 -12.22
N GLY A 702 -143.09 6.97 -11.10
CA GLY A 702 -143.88 7.36 -9.91
C GLY A 702 -143.89 6.31 -8.78
N PHE A 703 -145.00 6.10 -8.08
CA PHE A 703 -145.03 5.45 -6.76
C PHE A 703 -145.77 4.10 -6.76
N GLY A 704 -145.07 2.97 -6.62
CA GLY A 704 -145.67 1.67 -6.31
C GLY A 704 -146.24 0.88 -7.49
N ASN A 705 -145.73 1.05 -8.71
CA ASN A 705 -146.26 0.42 -9.92
C ASN A 705 -145.67 -0.99 -10.19
N SER A 706 -146.43 -1.90 -10.79
CA SER A 706 -146.01 -3.27 -11.17
C SER A 706 -146.35 -3.68 -12.62
N GLY A 707 -146.90 -2.79 -13.47
CA GLY A 707 -147.16 -3.02 -14.90
C GLY A 707 -146.09 -2.47 -15.88
N ASP A 708 -145.87 -3.16 -17.02
CA ASP A 708 -144.85 -2.79 -18.04
C ASP A 708 -145.17 -1.46 -18.77
N GLY A 709 -144.43 -0.37 -18.50
CA GLY A 709 -144.58 0.94 -19.16
C GLY A 709 -145.44 2.00 -18.46
N ASP A 710 -145.64 1.91 -17.15
CA ASP A 710 -146.55 2.78 -16.37
C ASP A 710 -145.99 4.17 -15.98
N SER A 711 -146.84 5.15 -15.69
CA SER A 711 -146.50 6.44 -15.08
C SER A 711 -147.55 6.89 -14.05
N GLY A 712 -147.15 7.48 -12.92
CA GLY A 712 -148.05 7.86 -11.81
C GLY A 712 -147.93 6.90 -10.62
N ALA A 713 -149.02 6.49 -9.95
CA ALA A 713 -148.90 5.74 -8.70
C ALA A 713 -149.84 4.53 -8.60
N PHE A 714 -149.32 3.38 -8.14
CA PHE A 714 -150.02 2.12 -7.86
C PHE A 714 -150.69 1.44 -9.07
N ASN A 715 -150.09 1.59 -10.25
CA ASN A 715 -150.53 0.95 -11.49
C ASN A 715 -150.00 -0.49 -11.56
N THR A 716 -150.75 -1.43 -12.14
CA THR A 716 -150.38 -2.86 -12.14
C THR A 716 -150.46 -3.55 -13.51
N ARG A 717 -150.95 -2.86 -14.56
CA ARG A 717 -151.10 -3.40 -15.94
C ARG A 717 -150.19 -2.65 -16.93
N PRO A 718 -149.75 -3.22 -18.07
CA PRO A 718 -148.85 -2.54 -19.01
C PRO A 718 -149.40 -1.22 -19.61
N ARG A 719 -148.57 -0.15 -19.67
CA ARG A 719 -148.76 1.16 -20.37
C ARG A 719 -149.78 2.16 -19.77
N GLN A 720 -150.02 2.19 -18.45
CA GLN A 720 -150.96 3.11 -17.79
C GLN A 720 -150.30 4.43 -17.33
N SER A 721 -150.93 5.59 -17.54
CA SER A 721 -150.52 6.87 -16.95
C SER A 721 -151.57 7.44 -15.97
N GLY A 722 -151.15 7.94 -14.80
CA GLY A 722 -152.01 8.50 -13.75
C GLY A 722 -151.90 7.79 -12.40
N PHE A 723 -152.70 8.24 -11.43
CA PHE A 723 -152.84 7.59 -10.13
C PHE A 723 -153.86 6.45 -10.25
N PHE A 724 -153.44 5.21 -9.99
CA PHE A 724 -154.19 3.96 -10.02
C PHE A 724 -154.69 3.54 -11.39
N GLY A 725 -153.85 2.82 -12.12
CA GLY A 725 -154.13 2.28 -13.43
C GLY A 725 -155.26 1.25 -13.37
N PHE A 726 -156.47 1.75 -13.52
CA PHE A 726 -157.70 0.96 -13.59
C PHE A 726 -158.25 0.82 -15.00
N PHE A 727 -157.50 1.26 -16.01
CA PHE A 727 -157.92 1.15 -17.41
C PHE A 727 -156.93 0.34 -18.20
#